data_AF-A0A8T0T9J0-F1
#
_entry.id   AF-A0A8T0T9J0-F1
#
_cell.length_a   1.000
_cell.length_b   1.000
_cell.length_c   1.000
_cell.angle_alpha   90.00
_cell.angle_beta   90.00
_cell.angle_gamma   90.00
#
_symmetry.space_group_name_H-M   'P 1'
#
loop_
_entity.id
_entity.type
_entity.pdbx_description
1 polymer ?
#
loop_
_entity_poly.entity_id
_entity_poly.type
_entity_poly.pdbx_seq_one_letter_code
_entity_poly.pdbx_strand_id
1 'polypeptide(L)'
;MAPRLLSTMLPCCHLFALLLLLVSLHAPTAASLSFQFDFSTSDYASDLKYSNDSYWEKPVVELTKGHRGDSISDSVGRVWYARPVPLWDRATGELASFDTAFSFRIRNDDGGASPGDGMAFFLAYYPSVIPTNSGGGGLGLFSTGIISNGSRTAASGDERLVAVEFDTYSNNQKWPDSAQQHVGIDDNSIVSAASKDTDTPGRNLSSGYLMKARVSYRSDTTLLAADLDVGDAHYHISYNVDLKQVLPENVSVGFSAATGASVELHQLLSWSFNSSDLLQEAAAAAAAGGKKPQPPGSTEIASSAAAPDQAHQVPNSRKLRRLSPERLAIAVLAALLAMAIFLLIACNLRKQQVSRWCHGGAAEKQDSGPRRYQYCQLVKATDKFDPKRLLGEGGSGIVYLGDDDNGRKVAVKKLSSVSMGTTSDEESQRRMRREFETEVNIISRLRHKNLVRLFGWCDDRSNGLHLVYEYISGGNLHELLHRPRPGTGTTTPLSWNDRYKIIIGLGKALRYLHGEHSGTKYVVHGDIKPNNIMLDRELNTKLGDFGLARLVSQGTGHQTTEVPMGTEGYVEPEFRDTGRRCEGSDVYSFGIVLLEMVTGHTPRVVPLHDWVCALYAQNRVVDAAAEALRSSEASDDRQMERVLVVGLQCTQVRGKRPAIAEAMRVLEHEDAQLPVLSPCHCHRAAAAAGLGGLGESPRQRLCTAAVATAGEQAYSSTVATAAASSNANPSSTNSACSYTTCSVGALVTTSLGNS
;
A
#
# COMPACT_ATOMS: atom_id res chain seq x y z
N MET A 1 0.13 19.61 -80.66
CA MET A 1 -0.65 19.78 -79.41
C MET A 1 -0.27 18.67 -78.43
N ALA A 2 0.90 18.77 -77.78
CA ALA A 2 1.32 17.87 -76.70
C ALA A 2 2.65 18.37 -76.10
N PRO A 3 2.62 19.44 -75.29
CA PRO A 3 3.46 19.40 -74.10
C PRO A 3 2.83 20.22 -72.96
N ARG A 4 1.81 19.68 -72.28
CA ARG A 4 1.35 20.26 -71.00
C ARG A 4 1.06 19.23 -69.90
N LEU A 5 1.23 17.93 -70.17
CA LEU A 5 0.92 16.86 -69.21
C LEU A 5 2.13 16.31 -68.44
N LEU A 6 3.37 16.64 -68.81
CA LEU A 6 4.56 16.16 -68.07
C LEU A 6 5.01 17.08 -66.91
N SER A 7 4.52 18.33 -66.87
CA SER A 7 4.91 19.30 -65.83
C SER A 7 4.14 19.14 -64.52
N THR A 8 3.05 18.37 -64.51
CA THR A 8 2.18 18.17 -63.33
C THR A 8 2.47 16.86 -62.60
N MET A 9 3.33 15.99 -63.13
CA MET A 9 3.64 14.68 -62.53
C MET A 9 4.88 14.71 -61.61
N LEU A 10 5.84 15.63 -61.84
CA LEU A 10 7.03 15.77 -60.97
C LEU A 10 6.72 16.17 -59.52
N PRO A 11 5.79 17.12 -59.25
CA PRO A 11 5.43 17.48 -57.88
C PRO A 11 4.77 16.32 -57.13
N CYS A 12 3.97 15.50 -57.83
CA CYS A 12 3.30 14.34 -57.25
C CYS A 12 4.28 13.21 -56.89
N CYS A 13 5.32 12.97 -57.69
CA CYS A 13 6.36 11.99 -57.36
C CYS A 13 7.20 12.43 -56.14
N HIS A 14 7.51 13.72 -56.02
CA HIS A 14 8.19 14.23 -54.83
C HIS A 14 7.30 14.22 -53.60
N LEU A 15 6.01 14.53 -53.73
CA LEU A 15 5.06 14.46 -52.63
C LEU A 15 4.83 13.00 -52.18
N PHE A 16 4.75 12.05 -53.10
CA PHE A 16 4.62 10.62 -52.82
C PHE A 16 5.88 10.03 -52.20
N ALA A 17 7.06 10.45 -52.66
CA ALA A 17 8.33 10.09 -52.03
C ALA A 17 8.47 10.70 -50.63
N LEU A 18 8.00 11.94 -50.41
CA LEU A 18 7.96 12.58 -49.10
C LEU A 18 6.95 11.91 -48.17
N LEU A 19 5.80 11.45 -48.71
CA LEU A 19 4.80 10.68 -47.97
C LEU A 19 5.35 9.31 -47.58
N LEU A 20 6.06 8.62 -48.48
CA LEU A 20 6.76 7.36 -48.17
C LEU A 20 7.88 7.56 -47.16
N LEU A 21 8.62 8.68 -47.23
CA LEU A 21 9.64 9.04 -46.25
C LEU A 21 9.02 9.34 -44.88
N LEU A 22 7.90 10.07 -44.85
CA LEU A 22 7.13 10.35 -43.64
C LEU A 22 6.51 9.07 -43.07
N VAL A 23 5.99 8.16 -43.89
CA VAL A 23 5.49 6.85 -43.46
C VAL A 23 6.63 5.96 -42.95
N SER A 24 7.83 6.02 -43.55
CA SER A 24 9.02 5.31 -43.05
C SER A 24 9.62 5.92 -41.78
N LEU A 25 9.40 7.21 -41.53
CA LEU A 25 9.70 7.89 -40.25
C LEU A 25 8.67 7.56 -39.15
N HIS A 26 7.54 6.94 -39.52
CA HIS A 26 6.50 6.46 -38.60
C HIS A 26 6.43 4.93 -38.51
N ALA A 27 7.39 4.20 -39.10
CA ALA A 27 7.55 2.79 -38.76
C ALA A 27 7.92 2.71 -37.26
N PRO A 28 7.19 1.95 -36.43
CA PRO A 28 7.48 1.87 -35.00
C PRO A 28 8.92 1.37 -34.83
N THR A 29 9.76 2.23 -34.28
CA THR A 29 11.09 1.85 -33.83
C THR A 29 10.88 0.98 -32.59
N ALA A 30 11.19 -0.31 -32.68
CA ALA A 30 11.11 -1.24 -31.56
C ALA A 30 12.29 -1.00 -30.61
N ALA A 31 12.27 0.15 -29.93
CA ALA A 31 13.29 0.50 -28.94
C ALA A 31 13.23 -0.46 -27.74
N SER A 32 14.39 -0.78 -27.15
CA SER A 32 14.51 -1.52 -25.89
C SER A 32 13.54 -0.96 -24.84
N LEU A 33 12.77 -1.83 -24.18
CA LEU A 33 11.86 -1.44 -23.12
C LEU A 33 12.50 -1.65 -21.76
N SER A 34 12.56 -0.60 -20.93
CA SER A 34 12.98 -0.74 -19.54
C SER A 34 12.09 0.09 -18.62
N PHE A 35 11.70 -0.48 -17.49
CA PHE A 35 10.99 0.21 -16.42
C PHE A 35 11.35 -0.38 -15.05
N GLN A 36 11.14 0.43 -14.01
CA GLN A 36 11.32 0.04 -12.63
C GLN A 36 10.21 0.67 -11.78
N PHE A 37 9.46 -0.18 -11.11
CA PHE A 37 8.37 0.14 -10.22
C PHE A 37 8.75 -0.23 -8.79
N ASP A 38 8.69 0.75 -7.92
CA ASP A 38 8.71 0.56 -6.48
C ASP A 38 7.34 1.00 -5.95
N PHE A 39 6.48 0.02 -5.66
CA PHE A 39 5.09 0.24 -5.27
C PHE A 39 4.95 0.95 -3.91
N SER A 40 6.06 1.18 -3.21
CA SER A 40 6.13 2.00 -1.99
C SER A 40 6.38 3.49 -2.24
N THR A 41 6.78 3.91 -3.45
CA THR A 41 7.29 5.29 -3.65
C THR A 41 6.41 6.16 -4.54
N SER A 42 5.85 5.61 -5.61
CA SER A 42 5.19 6.39 -6.66
C SER A 42 3.96 5.65 -7.20
N ASP A 43 3.00 6.42 -7.70
CA ASP A 43 1.86 5.89 -8.44
C ASP A 43 2.25 5.67 -9.90
N TYR A 44 2.04 4.44 -10.37
CA TYR A 44 2.31 4.00 -11.74
C TYR A 44 1.00 3.70 -12.50
N ALA A 45 -0.14 4.27 -12.10
CA ALA A 45 -1.46 4.01 -12.69
C ALA A 45 -1.54 4.26 -14.21
N SER A 46 -0.71 5.15 -14.76
CA SER A 46 -0.60 5.36 -16.22
C SER A 46 0.23 4.30 -16.94
N ASP A 47 1.12 3.61 -16.21
CA ASP A 47 2.05 2.62 -16.72
C ASP A 47 1.60 1.19 -16.43
N LEU A 48 0.55 0.99 -15.62
CA LEU A 48 -0.01 -0.30 -15.27
C LEU A 48 -1.51 -0.38 -15.56
N LYS A 49 -1.97 -1.59 -15.88
CA LYS A 49 -3.38 -1.94 -16.00
C LYS A 49 -3.71 -3.02 -14.97
N TYR A 50 -4.87 -2.88 -14.37
CA TYR A 50 -5.41 -3.80 -13.36
C TYR A 50 -6.72 -4.38 -13.89
N SER A 51 -7.03 -5.62 -13.52
CA SER A 51 -8.28 -6.29 -13.89
C SER A 51 -8.80 -7.18 -12.76
N ASN A 52 -10.13 -7.33 -12.72
CA ASN A 52 -10.89 -7.98 -11.67
C ASN A 52 -10.48 -7.48 -10.27
N ASP A 53 -9.99 -8.37 -9.41
CA ASP A 53 -9.78 -8.10 -8.00
C ASP A 53 -8.40 -7.50 -7.69
N SER A 54 -7.53 -7.31 -8.69
CA SER A 54 -6.21 -6.71 -8.44
C SER A 54 -6.34 -5.20 -8.28
N TYR A 55 -5.62 -4.64 -7.32
CA TYR A 55 -5.57 -3.20 -7.08
C TYR A 55 -4.22 -2.81 -6.46
N TRP A 56 -3.85 -1.54 -6.61
CA TRP A 56 -2.67 -1.01 -5.95
C TRP A 56 -3.05 -0.48 -4.56
N GLU A 57 -2.54 -1.15 -3.52
CA GLU A 57 -2.70 -0.79 -2.11
C GLU A 57 -1.33 -0.46 -1.53
N LYS A 58 -0.93 0.81 -1.62
CA LYS A 58 0.39 1.26 -1.17
C LYS A 58 0.72 0.69 0.22
N PRO A 59 1.83 -0.05 0.39
CA PRO A 59 3.03 -0.09 -0.47
C PRO A 59 3.09 -1.25 -1.49
N VAL A 60 2.00 -1.97 -1.75
CA VAL A 60 2.01 -3.19 -2.57
C VAL A 60 0.95 -3.14 -3.67
N VAL A 61 1.09 -3.93 -4.71
CA VAL A 61 -0.03 -4.32 -5.58
C VAL A 61 -0.60 -5.62 -5.03
N GLU A 62 -1.88 -5.60 -4.69
CA GLU A 62 -2.65 -6.78 -4.35
C GLU A 62 -3.15 -7.43 -5.63
N LEU A 63 -2.88 -8.72 -5.83
CA LEU A 63 -3.38 -9.47 -6.98
C LEU A 63 -4.70 -10.19 -6.69
N THR A 64 -5.08 -10.34 -5.42
CA THR A 64 -6.34 -10.93 -4.96
C THR A 64 -7.02 -10.00 -3.94
N LYS A 65 -8.31 -10.23 -3.63
CA LYS A 65 -9.06 -9.42 -2.64
C LYS A 65 -8.34 -9.42 -1.28
N GLY A 66 -8.22 -8.24 -0.65
CA GLY A 66 -7.52 -8.06 0.64
C GLY A 66 -8.37 -7.48 1.79
N HIS A 67 -9.69 -7.34 1.64
CA HIS A 67 -10.53 -6.69 2.66
C HIS A 67 -11.03 -7.63 3.76
N ARG A 68 -10.80 -7.26 5.03
CA ARG A 68 -11.43 -7.90 6.21
C ARG A 68 -12.94 -7.71 6.18
N GLY A 69 -13.66 -8.73 5.74
CA GLY A 69 -15.13 -8.80 5.75
C GLY A 69 -15.73 -9.39 4.48
N ASP A 70 -14.98 -9.36 3.37
CA ASP A 70 -15.38 -10.02 2.13
C ASP A 70 -14.72 -11.39 2.03
N SER A 71 -15.44 -12.36 1.48
CA SER A 71 -14.88 -13.68 1.20
C SER A 71 -13.78 -13.53 0.15
N ILE A 72 -12.54 -13.84 0.52
CA ILE A 72 -11.40 -13.89 -0.40
C ILE A 72 -11.33 -15.20 -1.19
N SER A 73 -12.33 -16.08 -1.06
CA SER A 73 -12.53 -17.25 -1.93
C SER A 73 -12.91 -16.83 -3.35
N ASP A 74 -12.48 -17.63 -4.33
CA ASP A 74 -12.72 -17.42 -5.77
C ASP A 74 -12.29 -16.04 -6.28
N SER A 75 -11.28 -15.43 -5.64
CA SER A 75 -10.71 -14.17 -6.09
C SER A 75 -9.78 -14.40 -7.26
N VAL A 76 -9.83 -13.53 -8.26
CA VAL A 76 -8.93 -13.55 -9.40
C VAL A 76 -8.55 -12.12 -9.74
N GLY A 77 -7.26 -11.84 -9.87
CA GLY A 77 -6.82 -10.51 -10.29
C GLY A 77 -5.54 -10.57 -11.10
N ARG A 78 -5.35 -9.51 -11.89
CA ARG A 78 -4.24 -9.42 -12.83
C ARG A 78 -3.76 -7.99 -13.01
N VAL A 79 -2.47 -7.78 -12.91
CA VAL A 79 -1.79 -6.51 -13.22
C VAL A 79 -0.81 -6.69 -14.37
N TRP A 80 -0.72 -5.75 -15.30
CA TRP A 80 0.26 -5.81 -16.39
C TRP A 80 0.71 -4.43 -16.84
N TYR A 81 1.86 -4.37 -17.51
CA TYR A 81 2.36 -3.13 -18.09
C TYR A 81 1.41 -2.59 -19.17
N ALA A 82 1.06 -1.31 -19.08
CA ALA A 82 -0.05 -0.71 -19.82
C ALA A 82 0.17 -0.57 -21.34
N ARG A 83 1.42 -0.74 -21.80
CA ARG A 83 1.81 -0.61 -23.20
C ARG A 83 2.22 -1.99 -23.74
N PRO A 84 2.03 -2.26 -25.04
CA PRO A 84 2.49 -3.51 -25.63
C PRO A 84 4.01 -3.63 -25.48
N VAL A 85 4.48 -4.82 -25.12
CA VAL A 85 5.90 -5.16 -25.10
C VAL A 85 6.26 -5.85 -26.42
N PRO A 86 7.11 -5.25 -27.26
CA PRO A 86 7.61 -5.92 -28.46
C PRO A 86 8.47 -7.12 -28.05
N LEU A 87 8.04 -8.31 -28.44
CA LEU A 87 8.72 -9.56 -28.12
C LEU A 87 9.52 -10.06 -29.32
N TRP A 88 8.95 -10.04 -30.52
CA TRP A 88 9.65 -10.43 -31.74
C TRP A 88 9.09 -9.70 -32.95
N ASP A 89 9.87 -9.64 -34.02
CA ASP A 89 9.49 -8.98 -35.26
C ASP A 89 9.30 -9.99 -36.40
N ARG A 90 8.16 -9.93 -37.09
CA ARG A 90 7.84 -10.87 -38.19
C ARG A 90 8.70 -10.68 -39.42
N ALA A 91 9.14 -9.46 -39.72
CA ALA A 91 9.89 -9.16 -40.94
C ALA A 91 11.33 -9.67 -40.86
N THR A 92 11.98 -9.50 -39.71
CA THR A 92 13.36 -9.87 -39.43
C THR A 92 13.46 -11.26 -38.81
N GLY A 93 12.43 -11.69 -38.09
CA GLY A 93 12.40 -12.93 -37.35
C GLY A 93 13.13 -12.89 -36.00
N GLU A 94 13.69 -11.73 -35.62
CA GLU A 94 14.43 -11.47 -34.39
C GLU A 94 13.52 -11.52 -33.16
N LEU A 95 14.07 -12.01 -32.05
CA LEU A 95 13.37 -12.24 -30.79
C LEU A 95 14.14 -11.56 -29.66
N ALA A 96 13.43 -10.82 -28.81
CA ALA A 96 14.03 -10.05 -27.73
C ALA A 96 14.45 -10.98 -26.58
N SER A 97 15.64 -10.73 -26.03
CA SER A 97 16.01 -11.17 -24.69
C SER A 97 15.39 -10.25 -23.64
N PHE A 98 15.06 -10.77 -22.45
CA PHE A 98 14.59 -9.93 -21.35
C PHE A 98 15.04 -10.41 -19.98
N ASP A 99 15.09 -9.47 -19.05
CA ASP A 99 15.33 -9.69 -17.63
C ASP A 99 14.24 -8.96 -16.84
N THR A 100 13.62 -9.65 -15.90
CA THR A 100 12.67 -9.08 -14.95
C THR A 100 13.05 -9.48 -13.54
N ALA A 101 12.92 -8.56 -12.60
CA ALA A 101 13.13 -8.83 -11.19
C ALA A 101 12.04 -8.18 -10.36
N PHE A 102 11.50 -8.93 -9.41
CA PHE A 102 10.40 -8.47 -8.58
C PHE A 102 10.51 -9.00 -7.16
N SER A 103 9.89 -8.29 -6.23
CA SER A 103 9.77 -8.75 -4.84
C SER A 103 8.30 -8.86 -4.47
N PHE A 104 7.95 -9.93 -3.77
CA PHE A 104 6.56 -10.28 -3.48
C PHE A 104 6.43 -11.04 -2.17
N ARG A 105 5.20 -11.19 -1.68
CA ARG A 105 4.85 -12.02 -0.51
C ARG A 105 3.55 -12.76 -0.79
N ILE A 106 3.49 -13.99 -0.30
CA ILE A 106 2.26 -14.78 -0.22
C ILE A 106 1.96 -15.00 1.26
N ARG A 107 0.74 -14.67 1.70
CA ARG A 107 0.37 -14.69 3.12
C ARG A 107 -1.03 -15.27 3.33
N ASN A 108 -1.19 -16.08 4.36
CA ASN A 108 -2.49 -16.56 4.81
C ASN A 108 -3.11 -15.52 5.78
N ASP A 109 -4.26 -14.92 5.44
CA ASP A 109 -4.91 -13.88 6.26
C ASP A 109 -5.95 -14.45 7.24
N ASP A 110 -6.41 -15.70 7.03
CA ASP A 110 -7.51 -16.31 7.79
C ASP A 110 -7.04 -17.21 8.95
N GLY A 111 -5.73 -17.39 9.14
CA GLY A 111 -5.20 -18.31 10.15
C GLY A 111 -5.54 -19.78 9.89
N GLY A 112 -5.94 -20.11 8.66
CA GLY A 112 -6.12 -21.48 8.19
C GLY A 112 -4.77 -22.20 8.06
N ALA A 113 -4.75 -23.51 8.29
CA ALA A 113 -3.53 -24.33 8.21
C ALA A 113 -3.12 -24.69 6.77
N SER A 114 -4.00 -24.47 5.78
CA SER A 114 -3.77 -24.87 4.39
C SER A 114 -3.38 -23.66 3.52
N PRO A 115 -2.34 -23.79 2.69
CA PRO A 115 -1.98 -22.76 1.71
C PRO A 115 -3.05 -22.62 0.61
N GLY A 116 -3.07 -21.48 -0.08
CA GLY A 116 -3.91 -21.15 -1.23
C GLY A 116 -3.22 -21.52 -2.55
N ASP A 117 -3.79 -21.11 -3.69
CA ASP A 117 -3.34 -21.62 -5.00
C ASP A 117 -2.10 -20.92 -5.59
N GLY A 118 -1.77 -19.68 -5.20
CA GLY A 118 -0.51 -19.02 -5.56
C GLY A 118 -0.63 -17.90 -6.62
N MET A 119 0.50 -17.53 -7.21
CA MET A 119 0.60 -16.44 -8.20
C MET A 119 1.61 -16.75 -9.31
N ALA A 120 1.53 -16.01 -10.42
CA ALA A 120 2.44 -16.18 -11.55
C ALA A 120 2.86 -14.85 -12.19
N PHE A 121 4.09 -14.80 -12.70
CA PHE A 121 4.55 -13.82 -13.69
C PHE A 121 4.27 -14.36 -15.09
N PHE A 122 3.60 -13.61 -15.97
CA PHE A 122 3.18 -14.11 -17.28
C PHE A 122 3.60 -13.20 -18.45
N LEU A 123 3.73 -13.83 -19.62
CA LEU A 123 3.71 -13.22 -20.95
C LEU A 123 2.49 -13.76 -21.70
N ALA A 124 1.62 -12.89 -22.18
CA ALA A 124 0.38 -13.29 -22.87
C ALA A 124 0.02 -12.31 -24.00
N TYR A 125 -1.07 -12.58 -24.72
CA TYR A 125 -1.60 -11.67 -25.73
C TYR A 125 -1.82 -10.23 -25.20
N TYR A 126 -1.67 -9.23 -26.07
CA TYR A 126 -1.94 -7.82 -25.76
C TYR A 126 -3.18 -7.29 -26.49
N PRO A 127 -4.14 -6.63 -25.81
CA PRO A 127 -4.18 -6.41 -24.35
C PRO A 127 -4.53 -7.70 -23.60
N SER A 128 -3.99 -7.85 -22.39
CA SER A 128 -4.25 -9.03 -21.55
C SER A 128 -5.72 -9.08 -21.12
N VAL A 129 -6.30 -10.29 -21.19
CA VAL A 129 -7.67 -10.61 -20.74
C VAL A 129 -7.61 -11.80 -19.79
N ILE A 130 -8.35 -11.74 -18.67
CA ILE A 130 -8.48 -12.85 -17.73
C ILE A 130 -9.48 -13.88 -18.33
N PRO A 131 -9.11 -15.17 -18.45
CA PRO A 131 -10.03 -16.20 -18.91
C PRO A 131 -11.21 -16.38 -17.96
N THR A 132 -12.37 -16.76 -18.49
CA THR A 132 -13.56 -17.04 -17.66
C THR A 132 -13.33 -18.26 -16.77
N ASN A 133 -13.86 -18.23 -15.55
CA ASN A 133 -13.73 -19.32 -14.57
C ASN A 133 -12.27 -19.77 -14.34
N SER A 134 -11.35 -18.83 -14.11
CA SER A 134 -9.91 -19.09 -13.92
C SER A 134 -9.44 -19.02 -12.46
N GLY A 135 -10.36 -19.19 -11.51
CA GLY A 135 -10.10 -19.23 -10.07
C GLY A 135 -9.36 -20.50 -9.60
N GLY A 136 -8.92 -20.50 -8.35
CA GLY A 136 -8.15 -21.60 -7.75
C GLY A 136 -6.84 -21.88 -8.50
N GLY A 137 -6.44 -23.16 -8.57
CA GLY A 137 -5.24 -23.63 -9.29
C GLY A 137 -5.20 -23.36 -10.80
N GLY A 138 -6.12 -22.55 -11.34
CA GLY A 138 -5.95 -21.93 -12.65
C GLY A 138 -5.11 -20.65 -12.61
N LEU A 139 -4.77 -20.10 -11.43
CA LEU A 139 -3.94 -18.91 -11.18
C LEU A 139 -4.41 -17.62 -11.88
N GLY A 140 -5.66 -17.59 -12.36
CA GLY A 140 -6.13 -16.58 -13.28
C GLY A 140 -5.52 -16.68 -14.68
N LEU A 141 -4.74 -17.71 -14.99
CA LEU A 141 -4.03 -17.96 -16.26
C LEU A 141 -4.84 -18.81 -17.24
N PHE A 142 -5.54 -19.85 -16.77
CA PHE A 142 -6.30 -20.79 -17.62
C PHE A 142 -7.74 -20.93 -17.14
N SER A 143 -8.69 -21.14 -18.06
CA SER A 143 -10.08 -21.44 -17.71
C SER A 143 -10.22 -22.85 -17.11
N THR A 144 -11.01 -23.02 -16.06
CA THR A 144 -11.33 -24.33 -15.44
C THR A 144 -11.90 -25.36 -16.42
N GLY A 145 -12.49 -24.92 -17.54
CA GLY A 145 -12.92 -25.80 -18.62
C GLY A 145 -11.74 -26.51 -19.31
N ILE A 146 -10.64 -25.81 -19.54
CA ILE A 146 -9.37 -26.34 -20.08
C ILE A 146 -8.74 -27.32 -19.07
N ILE A 147 -8.90 -27.04 -17.78
CA ILE A 147 -8.36 -27.75 -16.61
C ILE A 147 -9.15 -29.06 -16.29
N SER A 148 -10.35 -29.27 -16.85
CA SER A 148 -11.21 -30.41 -16.44
C SER A 148 -10.83 -31.80 -17.02
N ASN A 149 -9.94 -31.87 -18.02
CA ASN A 149 -9.65 -33.11 -18.74
C ASN A 149 -8.32 -33.79 -18.38
N GLY A 150 -7.59 -33.33 -17.36
CA GLY A 150 -6.32 -33.93 -16.91
C GLY A 150 -5.26 -34.04 -18.03
N SER A 151 -5.41 -33.24 -19.08
CA SER A 151 -4.58 -33.25 -20.28
C SER A 151 -3.92 -31.90 -20.43
N ARG A 152 -2.72 -31.87 -21.01
CA ARG A 152 -2.03 -30.67 -21.51
C ARG A 152 -2.83 -30.06 -22.66
N THR A 153 -4.02 -29.54 -22.36
CA THR A 153 -4.84 -28.81 -23.32
C THR A 153 -4.19 -27.46 -23.53
N ALA A 154 -3.36 -27.38 -24.58
CA ALA A 154 -2.71 -26.15 -24.99
C ALA A 154 -3.78 -25.09 -25.27
N ALA A 155 -3.64 -23.92 -24.66
CA ALA A 155 -4.50 -22.80 -24.98
C ALA A 155 -4.33 -22.41 -26.45
N SER A 156 -5.39 -21.87 -27.05
CA SER A 156 -5.41 -21.51 -28.48
C SER A 156 -5.78 -20.04 -28.65
N GLY A 157 -5.42 -19.46 -29.80
CA GLY A 157 -5.69 -18.04 -30.06
C GLY A 157 -5.02 -17.13 -29.03
N ASP A 158 -5.79 -16.21 -28.47
CA ASP A 158 -5.33 -15.15 -27.56
C ASP A 158 -5.16 -15.63 -26.11
N GLU A 159 -5.55 -16.87 -25.81
CA GLU A 159 -5.36 -17.50 -24.49
C GLU A 159 -3.96 -18.09 -24.31
N ARG A 160 -3.12 -18.07 -25.37
CA ARG A 160 -1.75 -18.57 -25.28
C ARG A 160 -0.89 -17.70 -24.36
N LEU A 161 -0.12 -18.36 -23.50
CA LEU A 161 0.74 -17.70 -22.52
C LEU A 161 1.99 -18.52 -22.21
N VAL A 162 2.98 -17.84 -21.66
CA VAL A 162 4.13 -18.44 -20.98
C VAL A 162 4.22 -17.81 -19.60
N ALA A 163 4.40 -18.60 -18.54
CA ALA A 163 4.44 -18.08 -17.18
C ALA A 163 5.53 -18.72 -16.32
N VAL A 164 5.90 -18.01 -15.26
CA VAL A 164 6.65 -18.54 -14.12
C VAL A 164 5.71 -18.50 -12.93
N GLU A 165 5.31 -19.67 -12.45
CA GLU A 165 4.38 -19.82 -11.34
C GLU A 165 5.09 -20.02 -10.00
N PHE A 166 4.45 -19.53 -8.95
CA PHE A 166 4.81 -19.69 -7.55
C PHE A 166 3.61 -20.34 -6.87
N ASP A 167 3.50 -21.66 -7.01
CA ASP A 167 2.35 -22.46 -6.60
C ASP A 167 2.48 -22.89 -5.14
N THR A 168 1.52 -22.45 -4.33
CA THR A 168 1.45 -22.72 -2.90
C THR A 168 0.55 -23.92 -2.56
N TYR A 169 -0.19 -24.50 -3.50
CA TYR A 169 -1.07 -25.65 -3.26
C TYR A 169 -0.81 -26.80 -4.22
N SER A 170 -0.41 -27.97 -3.68
CA SER A 170 -0.23 -29.14 -4.54
C SER A 170 -1.58 -29.67 -5.04
N ASN A 171 -1.82 -29.51 -6.34
CA ASN A 171 -2.95 -30.10 -7.04
C ASN A 171 -2.66 -31.53 -7.53
N ASN A 172 -1.75 -32.26 -6.88
CA ASN A 172 -1.17 -33.53 -7.36
C ASN A 172 -2.14 -34.67 -7.68
N GLN A 173 -3.35 -34.59 -7.13
CA GLN A 173 -4.42 -35.54 -7.42
C GLN A 173 -5.10 -35.30 -8.78
N LYS A 174 -4.81 -34.16 -9.43
CA LYS A 174 -5.29 -33.73 -10.74
C LYS A 174 -4.16 -33.52 -11.78
N TRP A 175 -2.94 -33.16 -11.36
CA TRP A 175 -1.78 -32.87 -12.23
C TRP A 175 -0.48 -33.47 -11.65
N PRO A 176 0.43 -34.07 -12.44
CA PRO A 176 1.65 -34.69 -11.90
C PRO A 176 2.90 -33.78 -12.03
N ASP A 177 2.83 -32.52 -11.60
CA ASP A 177 3.93 -31.53 -11.70
C ASP A 177 4.81 -31.44 -10.44
N SER A 178 4.24 -31.54 -9.22
CA SER A 178 5.03 -31.61 -7.97
C SER A 178 4.25 -32.08 -6.72
N ALA A 179 4.97 -32.69 -5.77
CA ALA A 179 4.38 -33.22 -4.53
C ALA A 179 3.98 -32.18 -3.48
N GLN A 180 4.41 -30.93 -3.65
CA GLN A 180 4.33 -29.86 -2.63
C GLN A 180 4.21 -28.49 -3.30
N GLN A 181 4.47 -27.41 -2.55
CA GLN A 181 4.61 -26.06 -3.08
C GLN A 181 5.87 -25.96 -3.95
N HIS A 182 5.81 -25.27 -5.08
CA HIS A 182 6.90 -25.24 -6.04
C HIS A 182 6.97 -23.93 -6.84
N VAL A 183 8.14 -23.68 -7.43
CA VAL A 183 8.30 -22.72 -8.52
C VAL A 183 8.30 -23.48 -9.84
N GLY A 184 7.57 -22.98 -10.83
CA GLY A 184 7.29 -23.67 -12.09
C GLY A 184 7.45 -22.79 -13.34
N ILE A 185 7.71 -23.39 -14.50
CA ILE A 185 7.67 -22.73 -15.82
C ILE A 185 6.57 -23.37 -16.65
N ASP A 186 5.58 -22.55 -17.01
CA ASP A 186 4.44 -22.92 -17.83
C ASP A 186 4.68 -22.57 -19.29
N ASP A 187 4.66 -23.59 -20.15
CA ASP A 187 4.73 -23.44 -21.60
C ASP A 187 3.37 -23.76 -22.22
N ASN A 188 2.53 -22.72 -22.34
CA ASN A 188 1.17 -22.79 -22.88
C ASN A 188 0.26 -23.87 -22.24
N SER A 189 0.54 -24.23 -20.99
CA SER A 189 -0.18 -25.23 -20.20
C SER A 189 -0.03 -24.89 -18.72
N ILE A 190 -1.06 -25.18 -17.92
CA ILE A 190 -0.99 -25.08 -16.45
C ILE A 190 -0.11 -26.19 -15.83
N VAL A 191 0.24 -27.22 -16.60
CA VAL A 191 1.19 -28.23 -16.14
C VAL A 191 2.59 -27.74 -16.46
N SER A 192 3.33 -27.39 -15.41
CA SER A 192 4.71 -26.95 -15.49
C SER A 192 5.57 -27.85 -16.38
N ALA A 193 6.27 -27.24 -17.34
CA ALA A 193 7.26 -27.90 -18.19
C ALA A 193 8.58 -28.16 -17.44
N ALA A 194 8.87 -27.35 -16.44
CA ALA A 194 9.92 -27.57 -15.45
C ALA A 194 9.48 -27.00 -14.09
N SER A 195 9.72 -27.73 -13.01
CA SER A 195 9.32 -27.35 -11.65
C SER A 195 10.42 -27.65 -10.63
N LYS A 196 10.40 -26.96 -9.49
CA LYS A 196 11.25 -27.21 -8.33
C LYS A 196 10.50 -26.95 -7.03
N ASP A 197 10.39 -27.99 -6.20
CA ASP A 197 9.78 -27.91 -4.87
C ASP A 197 10.52 -26.92 -3.98
N THR A 198 9.77 -26.09 -3.25
CA THR A 198 10.31 -25.18 -2.23
C THR A 198 10.28 -25.84 -0.85
N ASP A 199 11.10 -26.86 -0.67
CA ASP A 199 11.07 -27.81 0.46
C ASP A 199 11.91 -27.40 1.68
N THR A 200 12.59 -26.25 1.65
CA THR A 200 13.42 -25.80 2.77
C THR A 200 12.55 -25.46 4.00
N PRO A 201 12.79 -26.09 5.17
CA PRO A 201 11.96 -25.88 6.36
C PRO A 201 11.87 -24.42 6.80
N GLY A 202 10.63 -23.89 6.88
CA GLY A 202 10.39 -22.50 7.26
C GLY A 202 10.85 -21.45 6.23
N ARG A 203 11.21 -21.88 5.01
CA ARG A 203 11.64 -21.06 3.86
C ARG A 203 10.99 -21.55 2.56
N ASN A 204 9.67 -21.71 2.62
CA ASN A 204 8.81 -22.08 1.50
C ASN A 204 7.91 -20.90 1.10
N LEU A 205 7.13 -21.06 0.03
CA LEU A 205 6.31 -19.99 -0.53
C LEU A 205 5.27 -19.42 0.46
N SER A 206 4.71 -20.25 1.34
CA SER A 206 3.76 -19.81 2.38
C SER A 206 4.41 -19.38 3.71
N SER A 207 5.74 -19.24 3.76
CA SER A 207 6.47 -18.86 4.98
C SER A 207 6.27 -17.39 5.40
N GLY A 208 5.64 -16.57 4.56
CA GLY A 208 5.40 -15.14 4.80
C GLY A 208 6.65 -14.26 4.70
N TYR A 209 7.81 -14.83 4.34
CA TYR A 209 9.01 -14.07 4.05
C TYR A 209 8.83 -13.18 2.82
N LEU A 210 9.58 -12.08 2.78
CA LEU A 210 9.75 -11.31 1.55
C LEU A 210 10.54 -12.17 0.55
N MET A 211 9.92 -12.48 -0.57
CA MET A 211 10.54 -13.23 -1.65
C MET A 211 11.08 -12.28 -2.71
N LYS A 212 12.16 -12.68 -3.37
CA LYS A 212 12.73 -11.99 -4.53
C LYS A 212 12.88 -13.00 -5.66
N ALA A 213 12.32 -12.69 -6.81
CA ALA A 213 12.48 -13.51 -7.99
C ALA A 213 13.14 -12.71 -9.11
N ARG A 214 13.96 -13.42 -9.90
CA ARG A 214 14.50 -12.95 -11.17
C ARG A 214 14.10 -13.95 -12.25
N VAL A 215 13.48 -13.46 -13.32
CA VAL A 215 13.18 -14.26 -14.51
C VAL A 215 13.95 -13.66 -15.67
N SER A 216 14.65 -14.51 -16.42
CA SER A 216 15.44 -14.10 -17.57
C SER A 216 15.16 -14.99 -18.76
N TYR A 217 15.08 -14.39 -19.95
CA TYR A 217 14.97 -15.09 -21.22
C TYR A 217 16.11 -14.68 -22.14
N ARG A 218 16.80 -15.67 -22.70
CA ARG A 218 17.82 -15.43 -23.71
C ARG A 218 17.37 -15.94 -25.07
N SER A 219 17.29 -15.06 -26.05
CA SER A 219 16.85 -15.39 -27.41
C SER A 219 17.83 -16.29 -28.16
N ASP A 220 19.13 -16.21 -27.85
CA ASP A 220 20.19 -17.02 -28.47
C ASP A 220 20.09 -18.52 -28.16
N THR A 221 19.55 -18.85 -27.00
CA THR A 221 19.50 -20.20 -26.42
C THR A 221 18.09 -20.67 -26.14
N THR A 222 17.09 -19.83 -26.39
CA THR A 222 15.66 -20.02 -26.04
C THR A 222 15.41 -20.36 -24.58
N LEU A 223 16.36 -20.04 -23.70
CA LEU A 223 16.34 -20.47 -22.30
C LEU A 223 15.58 -19.43 -21.47
N LEU A 224 14.46 -19.86 -20.87
CA LEU A 224 13.78 -19.15 -19.80
C LEU A 224 14.28 -19.71 -18.46
N ALA A 225 14.78 -18.85 -17.58
CA ALA A 225 15.27 -19.23 -16.25
C ALA A 225 14.62 -18.37 -15.17
N ALA A 226 14.35 -18.97 -14.02
CA ALA A 226 13.83 -18.30 -12.84
C ALA A 226 14.67 -18.65 -11.60
N ASP A 227 15.14 -17.61 -10.91
CA ASP A 227 15.76 -17.68 -9.60
C ASP A 227 14.79 -17.13 -8.56
N LEU A 228 14.66 -17.80 -7.42
CA LEU A 228 13.79 -17.42 -6.31
C LEU A 228 14.54 -17.49 -4.98
N ASP A 229 14.62 -16.36 -4.29
CA ASP A 229 15.12 -16.25 -2.93
C ASP A 229 13.95 -16.20 -1.93
N VAL A 230 13.97 -17.10 -0.95
CA VAL A 230 13.06 -17.12 0.21
C VAL A 230 13.90 -17.02 1.49
N GLY A 231 14.05 -15.81 2.02
CA GLY A 231 14.98 -15.58 3.14
C GLY A 231 16.44 -15.85 2.72
N ASP A 232 17.03 -16.92 3.25
CA ASP A 232 18.38 -17.41 2.95
C ASP A 232 18.38 -18.67 2.05
N ALA A 233 17.20 -19.19 1.67
CA ALA A 233 17.07 -20.30 0.73
C ALA A 233 16.98 -19.79 -0.72
N HIS A 234 17.60 -20.50 -1.65
CA HIS A 234 17.65 -20.17 -3.08
C HIS A 234 17.16 -21.35 -3.94
N TYR A 235 16.25 -21.08 -4.86
CA TYR A 235 15.69 -22.05 -5.80
C TYR A 235 15.93 -21.57 -7.24
N HIS A 236 16.25 -22.51 -8.13
CA HIS A 236 16.53 -22.22 -9.54
C HIS A 236 15.84 -23.25 -10.44
N ILE A 237 15.21 -22.76 -11.50
CA ILE A 237 14.65 -23.57 -12.60
C ILE A 237 14.97 -22.94 -13.95
N SER A 238 15.03 -23.77 -14.98
CA SER A 238 15.20 -23.32 -16.35
C SER A 238 14.57 -24.28 -17.35
N TYR A 239 14.03 -23.75 -18.44
CA TYR A 239 13.42 -24.53 -19.50
C TYR A 239 13.56 -23.82 -20.85
N ASN A 240 13.71 -24.59 -21.94
CA ASN A 240 13.80 -24.05 -23.29
C ASN A 240 12.39 -23.79 -23.84
N VAL A 241 12.03 -22.52 -24.04
CA VAL A 241 10.72 -22.10 -24.56
C VAL A 241 10.89 -21.38 -25.89
N ASP A 242 10.19 -21.86 -26.92
CA ASP A 242 10.06 -21.15 -28.19
C ASP A 242 8.95 -20.09 -28.09
N LEU A 243 9.30 -18.90 -27.60
CA LEU A 243 8.35 -17.81 -27.41
C LEU A 243 7.68 -17.36 -28.72
N LYS A 244 8.35 -17.54 -29.87
CA LYS A 244 7.80 -17.16 -31.18
C LYS A 244 6.71 -18.13 -31.64
N GLN A 245 6.82 -19.40 -31.25
CA GLN A 245 5.79 -20.40 -31.52
C GLN A 245 4.52 -20.17 -30.68
N VAL A 246 4.70 -19.71 -29.44
CA VAL A 246 3.60 -19.57 -28.46
C VAL A 246 2.94 -18.19 -28.53
N LEU A 247 3.72 -17.12 -28.61
CA LEU A 247 3.26 -15.75 -28.36
C LEU A 247 3.29 -14.86 -29.62
N PRO A 248 2.39 -13.87 -29.72
CA PRO A 248 2.42 -12.87 -30.80
C PRO A 248 3.62 -11.92 -30.71
N GLU A 249 3.80 -11.08 -31.75
CA GLU A 249 4.88 -10.08 -31.84
C GLU A 249 4.86 -9.08 -30.68
N ASN A 250 3.67 -8.72 -30.19
CA ASN A 250 3.47 -7.80 -29.06
C ASN A 250 2.71 -8.50 -27.95
N VAL A 251 3.27 -8.47 -26.73
CA VAL A 251 2.73 -9.18 -25.57
C VAL A 251 2.40 -8.24 -24.42
N SER A 252 1.53 -8.71 -23.54
CA SER A 252 1.38 -8.18 -22.19
C SER A 252 2.34 -8.92 -21.27
N VAL A 253 3.06 -8.19 -20.42
CA VAL A 253 3.86 -8.75 -19.33
C VAL A 253 3.27 -8.31 -18.00
N GLY A 254 3.11 -9.22 -17.05
CA GLY A 254 2.40 -8.90 -15.82
C GLY A 254 2.37 -10.03 -14.80
N PHE A 255 1.50 -9.88 -13.80
CA PHE A 255 1.27 -10.85 -12.75
C PHE A 255 -0.21 -11.21 -12.66
N SER A 256 -0.48 -12.48 -12.37
CA SER A 256 -1.82 -13.03 -12.17
C SER A 256 -1.82 -13.83 -10.88
N ALA A 257 -2.92 -13.79 -10.13
CA ALA A 257 -3.12 -14.65 -8.97
C ALA A 257 -4.59 -15.01 -8.84
N ALA A 258 -4.84 -16.15 -8.22
CA ALA A 258 -6.19 -16.59 -7.91
C ALA A 258 -6.25 -17.31 -6.56
N THR A 259 -7.44 -17.36 -5.98
CA THR A 259 -7.76 -18.18 -4.81
C THR A 259 -8.92 -19.12 -5.12
N GLY A 260 -8.94 -20.26 -4.44
CA GLY A 260 -10.05 -21.21 -4.43
C GLY A 260 -10.71 -21.28 -3.05
N ALA A 261 -10.92 -22.50 -2.54
CA ALA A 261 -11.48 -22.73 -1.22
C ALA A 261 -10.49 -22.39 -0.08
N SER A 262 -9.19 -22.55 -0.34
CA SER A 262 -8.10 -22.06 0.51
C SER A 262 -7.59 -20.76 -0.06
N VAL A 263 -7.22 -19.81 0.80
CA VAL A 263 -7.09 -18.41 0.40
C VAL A 263 -5.79 -17.80 0.92
N GLU A 264 -5.15 -17.01 0.07
CA GLU A 264 -3.91 -16.29 0.36
C GLU A 264 -3.95 -14.88 -0.27
N LEU A 265 -3.24 -13.96 0.36
CA LEU A 265 -2.93 -12.64 -0.17
C LEU A 265 -1.66 -12.71 -1.00
N HIS A 266 -1.72 -12.14 -2.20
CA HIS A 266 -0.63 -12.13 -3.18
C HIS A 266 -0.17 -10.69 -3.40
N GLN A 267 0.90 -10.30 -2.71
CA GLN A 267 1.35 -8.92 -2.62
C GLN A 267 2.62 -8.72 -3.45
N LEU A 268 2.59 -7.85 -4.44
CA LEU A 268 3.75 -7.45 -5.25
C LEU A 268 4.32 -6.11 -4.74
N LEU A 269 5.58 -6.05 -4.35
CA LEU A 269 6.21 -4.89 -3.69
C LEU A 269 7.08 -4.06 -4.63
N SER A 270 7.76 -4.70 -5.57
CA SER A 270 8.58 -4.03 -6.57
C SER A 270 8.64 -4.84 -7.85
N TRP A 271 8.79 -4.20 -9.00
CA TRP A 271 8.93 -4.87 -10.28
C TRP A 271 9.80 -4.05 -11.22
N SER A 272 10.82 -4.68 -11.80
CA SER A 272 11.65 -4.11 -12.86
C SER A 272 11.65 -5.04 -14.06
N PHE A 273 11.69 -4.48 -15.25
CA PHE A 273 11.74 -5.20 -16.50
C PHE A 273 12.70 -4.49 -17.45
N ASN A 274 13.47 -5.27 -18.21
CA ASN A 274 14.38 -4.79 -19.22
C ASN A 274 14.38 -5.75 -20.41
N SER A 275 14.18 -5.26 -21.63
CA SER A 275 14.29 -6.04 -22.86
C SER A 275 15.37 -5.49 -23.78
N SER A 276 15.97 -6.36 -24.57
CA SER A 276 16.86 -5.97 -25.66
C SER A 276 16.12 -5.13 -26.71
N ASP A 277 16.91 -4.33 -27.45
CA ASP A 277 16.44 -3.67 -28.67
C ASP A 277 16.52 -4.68 -29.82
N LEU A 278 15.37 -4.98 -30.44
CA LEU A 278 15.26 -5.93 -31.56
C LEU A 278 16.14 -5.51 -32.76
N LEU A 279 16.43 -4.22 -32.94
CA LEU A 279 17.31 -3.73 -34.00
C LEU A 279 18.81 -3.89 -33.66
N GLN A 280 19.16 -3.86 -32.37
CA GLN A 280 20.54 -4.04 -31.92
C GLN A 280 20.93 -5.52 -31.90
N GLU A 281 19.99 -6.42 -31.59
CA GLU A 281 20.19 -7.87 -31.70
C GLU A 281 20.36 -8.31 -33.16
N ALA A 282 19.61 -7.75 -34.11
CA ALA A 282 19.83 -7.99 -35.55
C ALA A 282 21.26 -7.65 -36.00
N ALA A 283 21.81 -6.53 -35.50
CA ALA A 283 23.18 -6.11 -35.80
C ALA A 283 24.23 -6.98 -35.10
N ALA A 284 23.95 -7.44 -33.88
CA ALA A 284 24.83 -8.33 -33.11
C ALA A 284 24.84 -9.77 -33.65
N ALA A 285 23.68 -10.31 -34.05
CA ALA A 285 23.53 -11.61 -34.69
C ALA A 285 24.16 -11.62 -36.10
N ALA A 286 24.00 -10.55 -36.88
CA ALA A 286 24.69 -10.37 -38.16
C ALA A 286 26.23 -10.23 -37.97
N ALA A 287 26.68 -9.64 -36.86
CA ALA A 287 28.10 -9.57 -36.51
C ALA A 287 28.66 -10.89 -35.93
N ALA A 288 27.82 -11.72 -35.28
CA ALA A 288 28.19 -13.00 -34.70
C ALA A 288 28.06 -14.20 -35.67
N GLY A 289 27.24 -14.07 -36.71
CA GLY A 289 27.00 -15.06 -37.78
C GLY A 289 28.16 -15.28 -38.76
N GLY A 290 29.38 -14.94 -38.36
CA GLY A 290 30.58 -15.06 -39.18
C GLY A 290 31.60 -16.00 -38.56
N LYS A 291 31.28 -17.28 -38.32
CA LYS A 291 32.28 -18.36 -38.20
C LYS A 291 31.69 -19.77 -38.09
N LYS A 292 31.81 -20.54 -39.19
CA LYS A 292 32.45 -21.89 -39.31
C LYS A 292 32.01 -22.56 -40.63
N PRO A 293 32.63 -23.67 -41.07
CA PRO A 293 34.05 -23.94 -41.32
C PRO A 293 34.29 -24.43 -42.79
N GLN A 294 35.52 -24.30 -43.32
CA GLN A 294 35.99 -25.08 -44.49
C GLN A 294 36.38 -26.52 -44.06
N PRO A 295 36.63 -27.55 -44.92
CA PRO A 295 36.71 -27.68 -46.40
C PRO A 295 36.00 -29.02 -46.89
N PRO A 296 36.30 -29.76 -48.01
CA PRO A 296 37.30 -29.59 -49.09
C PRO A 296 36.87 -29.87 -50.56
N GLY A 297 37.66 -29.30 -51.48
CA GLY A 297 38.16 -29.96 -52.71
C GLY A 297 37.30 -29.98 -53.99
N SER A 298 37.72 -29.23 -55.02
CA SER A 298 38.25 -29.79 -56.29
C SER A 298 38.58 -28.70 -57.34
N THR A 299 39.81 -28.78 -57.85
CA THR A 299 40.40 -28.38 -59.16
C THR A 299 39.41 -28.24 -60.35
N GLU A 300 39.55 -27.35 -61.34
CA GLU A 300 40.58 -27.17 -62.39
C GLU A 300 40.42 -25.78 -63.10
N ILE A 301 41.47 -24.98 -63.40
CA ILE A 301 42.36 -24.83 -64.60
C ILE A 301 41.79 -23.98 -65.79
N ALA A 302 42.55 -22.91 -66.12
CA ALA A 302 42.81 -22.22 -67.42
C ALA A 302 41.65 -21.55 -68.21
N SER A 303 41.82 -20.57 -69.11
CA SER A 303 42.87 -19.58 -69.47
C SER A 303 42.27 -18.60 -70.49
N SER A 304 42.84 -17.38 -70.55
CA SER A 304 43.07 -16.53 -71.74
C SER A 304 41.93 -16.01 -72.64
N ALA A 305 41.87 -14.67 -72.67
CA ALA A 305 42.01 -13.79 -73.85
C ALA A 305 40.84 -13.50 -74.81
N ALA A 306 40.80 -12.20 -75.13
CA ALA A 306 40.42 -11.52 -76.38
C ALA A 306 39.05 -10.81 -76.44
N ALA A 307 39.15 -9.50 -76.69
CA ALA A 307 38.13 -8.57 -77.19
C ALA A 307 38.14 -8.61 -78.76
N PRO A 308 37.40 -7.77 -79.52
CA PRO A 308 36.45 -6.72 -79.15
C PRO A 308 35.13 -6.62 -80.00
N ASP A 309 34.34 -5.62 -79.63
CA ASP A 309 33.64 -4.65 -80.50
C ASP A 309 32.13 -4.71 -80.86
N GLN A 310 31.59 -3.48 -80.78
CA GLN A 310 30.36 -2.85 -81.33
C GLN A 310 29.18 -2.70 -80.35
N ALA A 311 29.02 -1.57 -79.65
CA ALA A 311 28.70 -0.19 -80.07
C ALA A 311 27.20 0.06 -80.37
N HIS A 312 26.51 0.73 -79.43
CA HIS A 312 25.53 1.78 -79.76
C HIS A 312 25.39 2.79 -78.59
N GLN A 313 25.32 4.07 -78.97
CA GLN A 313 25.48 5.31 -78.19
C GLN A 313 24.16 5.81 -77.53
N VAL A 314 24.12 6.24 -76.23
CA VAL A 314 24.26 7.62 -75.62
C VAL A 314 22.94 8.45 -75.72
N PRO A 315 22.42 9.20 -74.68
CA PRO A 315 23.14 10.33 -74.04
C PRO A 315 22.95 10.69 -72.54
N ASN A 316 24.09 11.05 -71.94
CA ASN A 316 24.44 12.21 -71.09
C ASN A 316 23.47 12.79 -70.03
N SER A 317 23.88 12.70 -68.75
CA SER A 317 23.43 13.57 -67.64
C SER A 317 24.57 14.47 -67.13
N ARG A 318 24.19 15.64 -66.61
CA ARG A 318 25.02 16.83 -66.39
C ARG A 318 25.97 16.70 -65.18
N LYS A 319 27.17 17.28 -65.31
CA LYS A 319 28.24 17.37 -64.30
C LYS A 319 27.80 18.12 -63.03
N LEU A 320 27.88 17.48 -61.86
CA LEU A 320 27.93 18.14 -60.54
C LEU A 320 29.40 18.32 -60.13
N ARG A 321 29.81 19.57 -59.83
CA ARG A 321 31.14 19.91 -59.31
C ARG A 321 31.37 19.22 -57.96
N ARG A 322 32.32 18.29 -57.89
CA ARG A 322 32.79 17.70 -56.62
C ARG A 322 33.54 18.76 -55.81
N LEU A 323 33.14 18.98 -54.55
CA LEU A 323 33.98 19.67 -53.57
C LEU A 323 35.20 18.78 -53.26
N SER A 324 36.38 19.38 -53.14
CA SER A 324 37.59 18.66 -52.73
C SER A 324 37.42 18.13 -51.28
N PRO A 325 37.95 16.94 -50.98
CA PRO A 325 37.80 16.29 -49.66
C PRO A 325 38.25 17.16 -48.48
N GLU A 326 39.21 18.06 -48.70
CA GLU A 326 39.68 19.04 -47.71
C GLU A 326 38.58 20.01 -47.26
N ARG A 327 37.70 20.46 -48.16
CA ARG A 327 36.62 21.40 -47.84
C ARG A 327 35.51 20.73 -47.03
N LEU A 328 35.30 19.43 -47.22
CA LEU A 328 34.34 18.65 -46.45
C LEU A 328 34.84 18.43 -45.01
N ALA A 329 36.14 18.13 -44.85
CA ALA A 329 36.75 17.96 -43.53
C ALA A 329 36.67 19.25 -42.69
N ILE A 330 36.93 20.42 -43.30
CA ILE A 330 36.84 21.72 -42.62
C ILE A 330 35.39 22.03 -42.21
N ALA A 331 34.40 21.73 -43.07
CA ALA A 331 33.00 21.95 -42.76
C ALA A 331 32.51 21.06 -41.59
N VAL A 332 32.96 19.81 -41.52
CA VAL A 332 32.64 18.90 -40.41
C VAL A 332 33.25 19.38 -39.10
N LEU A 333 34.52 19.81 -39.10
CA LEU A 333 35.18 20.36 -37.91
C LEU A 333 34.50 21.63 -37.40
N ALA A 334 34.10 22.54 -38.30
CA ALA A 334 33.37 23.75 -37.94
C ALA A 334 31.99 23.43 -37.33
N ALA A 335 31.28 22.42 -37.85
CA ALA A 335 29.99 22.00 -37.32
C ALA A 335 30.10 21.37 -35.92
N LEU A 336 31.12 20.54 -35.68
CA LEU A 336 31.38 19.94 -34.37
C LEU A 336 31.74 21.00 -33.32
N LEU A 337 32.54 22.00 -33.70
CA LEU A 337 32.89 23.11 -32.81
C LEU A 337 31.67 23.96 -32.45
N ALA A 338 30.81 24.26 -33.43
CA ALA A 338 29.56 25.00 -33.20
C ALA A 338 28.61 24.24 -32.26
N MET A 339 28.49 22.93 -32.42
CA MET A 339 27.68 22.08 -31.54
C MET A 339 28.21 22.06 -30.10
N ALA A 340 29.52 21.97 -29.91
CA ALA A 340 30.13 22.04 -28.58
C ALA A 340 29.89 23.39 -27.89
N ILE A 341 30.02 24.51 -28.63
CA ILE A 341 29.73 25.85 -28.12
C ILE A 341 28.25 25.99 -27.75
N PHE A 342 27.34 25.48 -28.57
CA PHE A 342 25.90 25.48 -28.29
C PHE A 342 25.57 24.72 -27.01
N LEU A 343 26.15 23.53 -26.82
CA LEU A 343 25.94 22.73 -25.60
C LEU A 343 26.49 23.44 -24.35
N LEU A 344 27.65 24.10 -24.46
CA LEU A 344 28.22 24.87 -23.35
C LEU A 344 27.34 26.07 -22.98
N ILE A 345 26.83 26.82 -23.97
CA ILE A 345 25.91 27.93 -23.75
C ILE A 345 24.60 27.43 -23.14
N ALA A 346 24.03 26.35 -23.67
CA ALA A 346 22.81 25.74 -23.15
C ALA A 346 22.98 25.28 -21.70
N CYS A 347 24.09 24.63 -21.36
CA CYS A 347 24.42 24.24 -19.99
C CYS A 347 24.57 25.45 -19.05
N ASN A 348 25.20 26.54 -19.51
CA ASN A 348 25.39 27.74 -18.70
C ASN A 348 24.08 28.51 -18.48
N LEU A 349 23.23 28.61 -19.51
CA LEU A 349 21.90 29.22 -19.40
C LEU A 349 21.01 28.42 -18.44
N ARG A 350 21.09 27.08 -18.47
CA ARG A 350 20.36 26.20 -17.54
C ARG A 350 20.84 26.38 -16.09
N LYS A 351 22.15 26.53 -15.86
CA LYS A 351 22.72 26.85 -14.55
C LYS A 351 22.30 28.24 -14.04
N GLN A 352 22.27 29.25 -14.91
CA GLN A 352 21.81 30.60 -14.55
C GLN A 352 20.31 30.67 -14.24
N GLN A 353 19.47 29.91 -14.96
CA GLN A 353 18.03 29.86 -14.68
C GLN A 353 17.72 29.25 -13.30
N VAL A 354 18.41 28.18 -12.89
CA VAL A 354 18.24 27.55 -11.57
C VAL A 354 18.70 28.50 -10.44
N SER A 355 19.81 29.22 -10.62
CA SER A 355 20.30 30.19 -9.62
C SER A 355 19.36 31.39 -9.44
N ARG A 356 18.64 31.80 -10.49
CA ARG A 356 17.75 32.97 -10.45
C ARG A 356 16.39 32.68 -9.81
N TRP A 357 15.98 31.41 -9.74
CA TRP A 357 14.75 30.96 -9.08
C TRP A 357 14.85 30.90 -7.55
N CYS A 358 16.07 30.79 -6.99
CA CYS A 358 16.28 30.67 -5.55
C CYS A 358 16.45 32.01 -4.79
N HIS A 359 16.46 33.15 -5.48
CA HIS A 359 16.75 34.46 -4.87
C HIS A 359 15.61 35.49 -5.01
N GLY A 360 14.45 35.09 -5.53
CA GLY A 360 13.27 35.96 -5.67
C GLY A 360 12.25 35.73 -4.55
N GLY A 361 12.50 36.25 -3.36
CA GLY A 361 11.51 36.22 -2.27
C GLY A 361 12.05 36.84 -0.99
N ALA A 362 11.80 38.14 -0.83
CA ALA A 362 12.15 38.88 0.37
C ALA A 362 11.53 38.21 1.61
N ALA A 363 12.33 38.12 2.69
CA ALA A 363 11.89 37.67 3.99
C ALA A 363 10.76 38.58 4.50
N GLU A 364 9.53 38.08 4.46
CA GLU A 364 8.41 38.73 5.10
C GLU A 364 8.52 38.55 6.62
N LYS A 365 8.40 39.67 7.34
CA LYS A 365 8.66 39.77 8.79
C LYS A 365 7.79 38.82 9.60
N GLN A 366 8.44 38.28 10.62
CA GLN A 366 7.97 37.33 11.61
C GLN A 366 6.79 37.90 12.42
N ASP A 367 5.57 37.47 12.09
CA ASP A 367 4.43 37.56 13.00
C ASP A 367 4.25 36.22 13.75
N SER A 368 3.68 36.26 14.94
CA SER A 368 3.66 35.21 15.99
C SER A 368 2.98 33.87 15.66
N GLY A 369 2.58 33.67 14.39
CA GLY A 369 1.87 32.50 13.88
C GLY A 369 2.70 31.59 12.96
N PRO A 370 2.12 30.47 12.48
CA PRO A 370 2.77 29.62 11.48
C PRO A 370 3.00 30.38 10.16
N ARG A 371 4.23 30.34 9.63
CA ARG A 371 4.58 31.06 8.39
C ARG A 371 4.33 30.21 7.13
N ARG A 372 4.19 30.86 5.98
CA ARG A 372 4.20 30.17 4.68
C ARG A 372 5.65 29.89 4.24
N TYR A 373 5.95 28.64 3.92
CA TYR A 373 7.22 28.21 3.32
C TYR A 373 7.07 28.11 1.80
N GLN A 374 8.15 28.45 1.08
CA GLN A 374 8.30 28.07 -0.32
C GLN A 374 8.78 26.62 -0.41
N TYR A 375 8.36 25.90 -1.47
CA TYR A 375 8.74 24.49 -1.64
C TYR A 375 10.27 24.30 -1.70
N CYS A 376 11.00 25.22 -2.35
CA CYS A 376 12.46 25.18 -2.40
C CYS A 376 13.14 25.26 -1.02
N GLN A 377 12.52 25.96 -0.06
CA GLN A 377 13.02 26.00 1.32
C GLN A 377 12.84 24.64 1.99
N LEU A 378 11.71 23.97 1.74
CA LEU A 378 11.47 22.62 2.26
C LEU A 378 12.44 21.61 1.65
N VAL A 379 12.65 21.65 0.32
CA VAL A 379 13.65 20.83 -0.38
C VAL A 379 15.03 21.03 0.21
N LYS A 380 15.44 22.26 0.50
CA LYS A 380 16.73 22.52 1.14
C LYS A 380 16.77 21.99 2.58
N ALA A 381 15.70 22.22 3.35
CA ALA A 381 15.63 21.82 4.74
C ALA A 381 15.69 20.30 4.93
N THR A 382 15.04 19.54 4.05
CA THR A 382 14.96 18.06 4.11
C THR A 382 16.04 17.37 3.30
N ASP A 383 17.02 18.10 2.75
CA ASP A 383 18.04 17.58 1.84
C ASP A 383 17.43 16.80 0.68
N LYS A 384 16.56 17.47 -0.05
CA LYS A 384 15.77 16.95 -1.18
C LYS A 384 14.88 15.77 -0.78
N PHE A 385 14.32 15.81 0.42
CA PHE A 385 13.51 14.74 0.98
C PHE A 385 14.27 13.40 0.99
N ASP A 386 15.54 13.43 1.41
CA ASP A 386 16.38 12.23 1.49
C ASP A 386 15.67 11.16 2.34
N PRO A 387 15.53 9.91 1.86
CA PRO A 387 14.96 8.80 2.62
C PRO A 387 15.64 8.57 3.98
N LYS A 388 16.92 8.93 4.16
CA LYS A 388 17.63 8.87 5.44
C LYS A 388 17.09 9.85 6.49
N ARG A 389 16.35 10.87 6.05
CA ARG A 389 15.66 11.83 6.91
C ARG A 389 14.19 11.45 7.15
N LEU A 390 13.72 10.31 6.65
CA LEU A 390 12.36 9.85 6.90
C LEU A 390 12.14 9.58 8.39
N LEU A 391 11.12 10.21 8.98
CA LEU A 391 10.70 9.99 10.36
C LEU A 391 9.53 9.00 10.45
N GLY A 392 8.69 8.92 9.43
CA GLY A 392 7.57 7.98 9.38
C GLY A 392 6.66 8.22 8.18
N GLU A 393 5.88 7.19 7.85
CA GLU A 393 4.87 7.20 6.78
C GLU A 393 3.58 6.56 7.30
N GLY A 394 2.44 7.17 6.98
CA GLY A 394 1.13 6.66 7.39
C GLY A 394 -0.03 7.35 6.66
N GLY A 395 -1.26 7.07 7.10
CA GLY A 395 -2.49 7.53 6.42
C GLY A 395 -2.67 9.05 6.31
N SER A 396 -1.91 9.84 7.06
CA SER A 396 -1.93 11.30 7.00
C SER A 396 -0.76 11.90 6.20
N GLY A 397 0.14 11.08 5.65
CA GLY A 397 1.27 11.52 4.83
C GLY A 397 2.62 10.94 5.22
N ILE A 398 3.66 11.52 4.63
CA ILE A 398 5.07 11.16 4.87
C ILE A 398 5.75 12.30 5.62
N VAL A 399 6.50 11.99 6.68
CA VAL A 399 7.15 12.99 7.54
C VAL A 399 8.67 12.88 7.45
N TYR A 400 9.33 13.99 7.14
CA TYR A 400 10.78 14.10 7.04
C TYR A 400 11.37 15.00 8.12
N LEU A 401 12.56 14.66 8.61
CA LEU A 401 13.40 15.53 9.42
C LEU A 401 14.02 16.61 8.54
N GLY A 402 13.87 17.86 8.93
CA GLY A 402 14.49 18.99 8.25
C GLY A 402 15.25 19.92 9.19
N ASP A 403 16.07 20.76 8.60
CA ASP A 403 16.74 21.90 9.25
C ASP A 403 16.22 23.18 8.57
N ASP A 404 15.47 24.01 9.30
CA ASP A 404 14.93 25.24 8.73
C ASP A 404 16.03 26.28 8.42
N ASP A 405 15.66 27.41 7.81
CA ASP A 405 16.61 28.48 7.44
C ASP A 405 17.44 29.01 8.63
N ASN A 406 16.96 28.80 9.86
CA ASN A 406 17.60 29.22 11.10
C ASN A 406 18.38 28.06 11.78
N GLY A 407 18.51 26.90 11.12
CA GLY A 407 19.17 25.71 11.66
C GLY A 407 18.36 24.99 12.73
N ARG A 408 17.05 25.28 12.88
CA ARG A 408 16.19 24.58 13.84
C ARG A 408 15.68 23.28 13.23
N LYS A 409 15.70 22.21 14.03
CA LYS A 409 15.13 20.92 13.63
C LYS A 409 13.61 21.02 13.50
N VAL A 410 13.09 20.57 12.37
CA VAL A 410 11.66 20.58 12.04
C VAL A 410 11.21 19.22 11.51
N ALA A 411 9.92 18.92 11.66
CA ALA A 411 9.28 17.79 11.01
C ALA A 411 8.42 18.29 9.84
N VAL A 412 8.77 17.92 8.62
CA VAL A 412 8.08 18.33 7.39
C VAL A 412 7.17 17.18 6.95
N LYS A 413 5.87 17.32 7.21
CA LYS A 413 4.81 16.39 6.80
C LYS A 413 4.32 16.76 5.41
N LYS A 414 4.59 15.90 4.42
CA LYS A 414 3.97 15.94 3.09
C LYS A 414 2.65 15.20 3.14
N LEU A 415 1.53 15.90 2.93
CA LEU A 415 0.22 15.27 2.91
C LEU A 415 0.05 14.45 1.63
N SER A 416 -0.51 13.25 1.78
CA SER A 416 -0.89 12.37 0.68
C SER A 416 -2.36 11.98 0.83
N SER A 417 -3.11 11.91 -0.26
CA SER A 417 -4.46 11.38 -0.23
C SER A 417 -4.36 9.86 -0.25
N VAL A 418 -4.81 9.20 0.81
CA VAL A 418 -5.17 7.78 0.73
C VAL A 418 -6.60 7.73 0.23
N SER A 419 -6.78 7.31 -1.02
CA SER A 419 -8.11 7.02 -1.57
C SER A 419 -8.62 5.76 -0.89
N MET A 420 -9.60 5.90 0.01
CA MET A 420 -10.44 4.78 0.41
C MET A 420 -11.25 4.43 -0.84
N GLY A 421 -11.25 3.17 -1.27
CA GLY A 421 -11.66 2.68 -2.61
C GLY A 421 -13.12 2.87 -3.05
N THR A 422 -13.75 4.00 -2.72
CA THR A 422 -15.10 4.37 -3.16
C THR A 422 -15.19 5.84 -3.61
N THR A 423 -14.15 6.66 -3.39
CA THR A 423 -14.20 8.10 -3.65
C THR A 423 -13.39 8.48 -4.88
N SER A 424 -13.99 9.23 -5.80
CA SER A 424 -13.29 9.78 -6.99
C SER A 424 -12.00 10.53 -6.62
N ASP A 425 -11.02 10.57 -7.53
CA ASP A 425 -9.75 11.30 -7.32
C ASP A 425 -9.95 12.75 -6.86
N GLU A 426 -11.01 13.39 -7.35
CA GLU A 426 -11.38 14.73 -6.92
C GLU A 426 -11.84 14.80 -5.45
N GLU A 427 -12.58 13.80 -4.98
CA GLU A 427 -13.05 13.74 -3.59
C GLU A 427 -11.88 13.47 -2.62
N SER A 428 -10.96 12.60 -3.01
CA SER A 428 -9.71 12.35 -2.28
C SER A 428 -8.82 13.60 -2.18
N GLN A 429 -8.71 14.38 -3.27
CA GLN A 429 -8.02 15.68 -3.24
C GLN A 429 -8.76 16.72 -2.40
N ARG A 430 -10.09 16.81 -2.51
CA ARG A 430 -10.92 17.69 -1.66
C ARG A 430 -10.78 17.33 -0.20
N ARG A 431 -10.72 16.04 0.13
CA ARG A 431 -10.48 15.56 1.50
C ARG A 431 -9.11 15.97 2.00
N MET A 432 -8.03 15.70 1.26
CA MET A 432 -6.67 16.09 1.65
C MET A 432 -6.56 17.60 1.86
N ARG A 433 -7.15 18.41 0.96
CA ARG A 433 -7.20 19.87 1.13
C ARG A 433 -8.00 20.29 2.35
N ARG A 434 -9.15 19.65 2.63
CA ARG A 434 -9.93 19.89 3.85
C ARG A 434 -9.11 19.59 5.11
N GLU A 435 -8.38 18.47 5.14
CA GLU A 435 -7.51 18.10 6.28
C GLU A 435 -6.38 19.11 6.47
N PHE A 436 -5.72 19.53 5.38
CA PHE A 436 -4.70 20.58 5.39
C PHE A 436 -5.23 21.91 5.95
N GLU A 437 -6.33 22.41 5.40
CA GLU A 437 -6.94 23.67 5.82
C GLU A 437 -7.43 23.60 7.25
N THR A 438 -8.02 22.48 7.66
CA THR A 438 -8.47 22.21 9.02
C THR A 438 -7.29 22.29 9.98
N GLU A 439 -6.21 21.56 9.68
CA GLU A 439 -5.03 21.49 10.51
C GLU A 439 -4.40 22.87 10.67
N VAL A 440 -4.13 23.58 9.57
CA VAL A 440 -3.60 24.96 9.60
C VAL A 440 -4.51 25.90 10.41
N ASN A 441 -5.83 25.85 10.21
CA ASN A 441 -6.77 26.76 10.89
C ASN A 441 -6.91 26.50 12.39
N ILE A 442 -6.89 25.23 12.81
CA ILE A 442 -7.06 24.85 14.21
C ILE A 442 -5.73 25.00 14.94
N ILE A 443 -4.67 24.30 14.52
CA ILE A 443 -3.41 24.23 15.27
C ILE A 443 -2.69 25.59 15.34
N SER A 444 -2.93 26.50 14.39
CA SER A 444 -2.37 27.86 14.43
C SER A 444 -2.84 28.68 15.63
N ARG A 445 -4.02 28.35 16.17
CA ARG A 445 -4.66 29.04 17.31
C ARG A 445 -4.37 28.37 18.66
N LEU A 446 -3.73 27.20 18.64
CA LEU A 446 -3.47 26.40 19.82
C LEU A 446 -2.01 26.56 20.27
N ARG A 447 -1.82 26.79 21.57
CA ARG A 447 -0.51 26.96 22.21
C ARG A 447 -0.56 26.27 23.57
N HIS A 448 -0.05 25.05 23.64
CA HIS A 448 0.05 24.29 24.89
C HIS A 448 1.30 23.41 24.89
N LYS A 449 1.91 23.20 26.06
CA LYS A 449 3.16 22.43 26.18
C LYS A 449 3.01 20.97 25.73
N ASN A 450 1.81 20.42 25.90
CA ASN A 450 1.47 19.04 25.52
C ASN A 450 0.84 18.93 24.12
N LEU A 451 0.96 19.94 23.27
CA LEU A 451 0.58 19.88 21.86
C LEU A 451 1.82 20.08 20.97
N VAL A 452 1.85 19.40 19.82
CA VAL A 452 2.89 19.62 18.81
C VAL A 452 2.65 20.96 18.13
N ARG A 453 3.66 21.83 18.14
CA ARG A 453 3.59 23.17 17.56
C ARG A 453 3.78 23.13 16.05
N LEU A 454 2.83 23.72 15.32
CA LEU A 454 3.00 24.05 13.90
C LEU A 454 3.86 25.32 13.76
N PHE A 455 4.92 25.22 12.96
CA PHE A 455 5.78 26.34 12.57
C PHE A 455 5.39 26.95 11.21
N GLY A 456 4.75 26.20 10.33
CA GLY A 456 4.28 26.73 9.06
C GLY A 456 3.73 25.69 8.11
N TRP A 457 3.50 26.12 6.88
CA TRP A 457 2.84 25.33 5.85
C TRP A 457 3.34 25.73 4.46
N CYS A 458 3.16 24.85 3.48
CA CYS A 458 3.43 25.09 2.07
C CYS A 458 2.29 24.52 1.23
N ASP A 459 1.66 25.36 0.41
CA ASP A 459 0.71 24.95 -0.63
C ASP A 459 1.37 25.25 -1.98
N ASP A 460 1.90 24.21 -2.62
CA ASP A 460 2.53 24.24 -3.93
C ASP A 460 1.70 23.42 -4.91
N ARG A 461 1.28 24.03 -6.02
CA ARG A 461 0.38 23.38 -7.00
C ARG A 461 0.99 22.14 -7.65
N SER A 462 2.31 22.12 -7.85
CA SER A 462 3.02 21.03 -8.51
C SER A 462 3.49 19.95 -7.56
N ASN A 463 3.86 20.32 -6.33
CA ASN A 463 4.53 19.43 -5.39
C ASN A 463 3.65 19.02 -4.20
N GLY A 464 2.45 19.58 -4.08
CA GLY A 464 1.45 19.23 -3.08
C GLY A 464 1.50 20.05 -1.79
N LEU A 465 0.75 19.59 -0.81
CA LEU A 465 0.53 20.27 0.47
C LEU A 465 1.51 19.75 1.54
N HIS A 466 2.16 20.67 2.26
CA HIS A 466 3.11 20.33 3.31
C HIS A 466 2.87 21.14 4.58
N LEU A 467 3.11 20.51 5.72
CA LEU A 467 3.02 21.10 7.05
C LEU A 467 4.37 20.98 7.75
N VAL A 468 4.79 22.03 8.46
CA VAL A 468 6.09 22.11 9.13
C VAL A 468 5.87 22.24 10.62
N TYR A 469 6.25 21.22 11.39
CA TYR A 469 6.12 21.16 12.84
C TYR A 469 7.46 21.28 13.55
N GLU A 470 7.41 21.52 14.86
CA GLU A 470 8.54 21.21 15.73
C GLU A 470 8.92 19.72 15.63
N TYR A 471 10.22 19.44 15.59
CA TYR A 471 10.70 18.07 15.63
C TYR A 471 10.75 17.55 17.07
N ILE A 472 10.13 16.38 17.30
CA ILE A 472 10.10 15.70 18.60
C ILE A 472 10.99 14.46 18.52
N SER A 473 12.10 14.45 19.27
CA SER A 473 13.17 13.47 19.04
C SER A 473 13.00 12.10 19.69
N GLY A 474 12.06 11.93 20.62
CA GLY A 474 11.82 10.64 21.31
C GLY A 474 10.85 9.72 20.55
N GLY A 475 10.35 10.14 19.39
CA GLY A 475 9.44 9.35 18.55
C GLY A 475 7.99 9.37 19.06
N ASN A 476 7.20 8.40 18.61
CA ASN A 476 5.80 8.25 18.99
C ASN A 476 5.61 7.12 20.02
N LEU A 477 4.51 7.21 20.78
CA LEU A 477 4.19 6.27 21.86
C LEU A 477 4.00 4.83 21.35
N HIS A 478 3.47 4.63 20.13
CA HIS A 478 3.28 3.27 19.59
C HIS A 478 4.60 2.50 19.48
N GLU A 479 5.64 3.15 18.95
CA GLU A 479 6.96 2.52 18.81
C GLU A 479 7.59 2.22 20.18
N LEU A 480 7.46 3.13 21.14
CA LEU A 480 7.96 2.92 22.50
C LEU A 480 7.13 1.90 23.29
N LEU A 481 5.88 1.65 22.94
CA LEU A 481 5.06 0.68 23.67
C LEU A 481 5.25 -0.75 23.14
N HIS A 482 5.42 -0.91 21.81
CA HIS A 482 5.30 -2.22 21.14
C HIS A 482 6.55 -2.70 20.40
N ARG A 483 7.55 -1.85 20.08
CA ARG A 483 8.76 -2.33 19.39
C ARG A 483 9.85 -2.75 20.40
N PRO A 484 10.45 -3.94 20.23
CA PRO A 484 11.62 -4.33 20.99
C PRO A 484 12.80 -3.39 20.71
N ARG A 485 13.50 -2.94 21.76
CA ARG A 485 14.74 -2.17 21.58
C ARG A 485 15.86 -3.11 21.10
N PRO A 486 16.58 -2.79 20.03
CA PRO A 486 17.73 -3.59 19.60
C PRO A 486 18.78 -3.64 20.73
N GLY A 487 19.16 -4.86 21.14
CA GLY A 487 20.29 -5.07 22.06
C GLY A 487 19.98 -5.10 23.56
N THR A 488 18.74 -4.91 24.02
CA THR A 488 18.42 -4.95 25.47
C THR A 488 17.65 -6.17 25.94
N GLY A 489 17.15 -7.03 25.03
CA GLY A 489 16.45 -8.28 25.38
C GLY A 489 15.15 -8.11 26.17
N THR A 490 14.75 -6.88 26.50
CA THR A 490 13.55 -6.52 27.26
C THR A 490 12.43 -6.06 26.35
N THR A 491 11.24 -6.65 26.55
CA THR A 491 10.02 -6.42 25.76
C THR A 491 9.25 -5.16 26.13
N THR A 492 9.60 -4.47 27.22
CA THR A 492 8.93 -3.23 27.65
C THR A 492 9.94 -2.10 27.90
N PRO A 493 10.05 -1.10 27.02
CA PRO A 493 11.06 -0.05 27.16
C PRO A 493 10.59 1.17 28.00
N LEU A 494 9.35 1.19 28.49
CA LEU A 494 8.79 2.25 29.37
C LEU A 494 8.39 1.69 30.74
N SER A 495 8.92 2.30 31.81
CA SER A 495 8.53 2.01 33.20
C SER A 495 7.10 2.46 33.50
N TRP A 496 6.51 1.97 34.60
CA TRP A 496 5.18 2.43 35.03
C TRP A 496 5.14 3.96 35.25
N ASN A 497 6.14 4.51 35.95
CA ASN A 497 6.23 5.95 36.19
C ASN A 497 6.26 6.78 34.90
N ASP A 498 6.99 6.30 33.88
CA ASP A 498 7.01 6.97 32.57
C ASP A 498 5.64 6.90 31.90
N ARG A 499 4.99 5.73 31.92
CA ARG A 499 3.65 5.55 31.34
C ARG A 499 2.63 6.45 32.02
N TYR A 500 2.65 6.52 33.34
CA TYR A 500 1.75 7.37 34.11
C TYR A 500 2.01 8.86 33.83
N LYS A 501 3.28 9.29 33.76
CA LYS A 501 3.64 10.66 33.32
C LYS A 501 3.06 10.97 31.93
N ILE A 502 3.14 10.01 31.00
CA ILE A 502 2.63 10.17 29.64
C ILE A 502 1.11 10.33 29.62
N ILE A 503 0.40 9.50 30.39
CA ILE A 503 -1.06 9.55 30.58
C ILE A 503 -1.50 10.94 31.07
N ILE A 504 -0.83 11.46 32.11
CA ILE A 504 -1.12 12.79 32.65
C ILE A 504 -0.87 13.89 31.61
N GLY A 505 0.21 13.77 30.83
CA GLY A 505 0.51 14.71 29.74
C GLY A 505 -0.56 14.72 28.64
N LEU A 506 -1.06 13.54 28.25
CA LEU A 506 -2.12 13.38 27.26
C LEU A 506 -3.44 13.99 27.75
N GLY A 507 -3.83 13.70 28.99
CA GLY A 507 -5.06 14.24 29.54
C GLY A 507 -5.02 15.76 29.76
N LYS A 508 -3.84 16.33 30.06
CA LYS A 508 -3.63 17.80 30.03
C LYS A 508 -3.82 18.41 28.65
N ALA A 509 -3.35 17.74 27.59
CA ALA A 509 -3.61 18.17 26.22
C ALA A 509 -5.12 18.18 25.90
N LEU A 510 -5.85 17.14 26.29
CA LEU A 510 -7.28 17.05 26.03
C LEU A 510 -8.10 18.04 26.85
N ARG A 511 -7.77 18.24 28.13
CA ARG A 511 -8.39 19.26 28.98
C ARG A 511 -8.24 20.66 28.37
N TYR A 512 -7.06 20.95 27.81
CA TYR A 512 -6.82 22.19 27.08
C TYR A 512 -7.74 22.34 25.85
N LEU A 513 -7.83 21.29 25.01
CA LEU A 513 -8.67 21.31 23.80
C LEU A 513 -10.17 21.44 24.10
N HIS A 514 -10.64 20.82 25.18
CA HIS A 514 -12.07 20.72 25.50
C HIS A 514 -12.63 21.88 26.34
N GLY A 515 -11.84 22.81 26.87
CA GLY A 515 -12.45 23.90 27.63
C GLY A 515 -11.58 24.90 28.39
N GLU A 516 -10.25 24.82 28.40
CA GLU A 516 -9.45 25.82 29.14
C GLU A 516 -9.29 27.17 28.39
N HIS A 517 -9.59 27.26 27.08
CA HIS A 517 -9.21 28.43 26.26
C HIS A 517 -10.34 29.31 25.71
N SER A 518 -11.60 28.90 25.73
CA SER A 518 -12.68 29.73 25.16
C SER A 518 -14.05 29.28 25.67
N GLY A 519 -14.69 30.08 26.53
CA GLY A 519 -16.01 29.81 27.14
C GLY A 519 -17.20 29.75 26.17
N THR A 520 -16.97 29.49 24.89
CA THR A 520 -18.02 29.30 23.86
C THR A 520 -17.65 28.26 22.78
N LYS A 521 -16.38 27.84 22.65
CA LYS A 521 -15.92 26.90 21.62
C LYS A 521 -14.83 25.97 22.13
N TYR A 522 -14.87 24.71 21.71
CA TYR A 522 -13.89 23.68 22.03
C TYR A 522 -13.40 22.96 20.77
N VAL A 523 -12.27 22.28 20.86
CA VAL A 523 -11.67 21.51 19.76
C VAL A 523 -11.84 20.02 20.04
N VAL A 524 -12.47 19.31 19.11
CA VAL A 524 -12.46 17.84 19.09
C VAL A 524 -11.31 17.40 18.18
N HIS A 525 -10.42 16.55 18.68
CA HIS A 525 -9.23 16.07 17.97
C HIS A 525 -9.59 15.03 16.89
N GLY A 526 -10.36 14.00 17.25
CA GLY A 526 -10.91 13.02 16.31
C GLY A 526 -9.97 11.86 15.92
N ASP A 527 -8.67 11.92 16.23
CA ASP A 527 -7.72 10.81 15.96
C ASP A 527 -6.70 10.61 17.09
N ILE A 528 -7.17 10.45 18.32
CA ILE A 528 -6.28 10.17 19.47
C ILE A 528 -5.89 8.69 19.44
N LYS A 529 -4.58 8.44 19.30
CA LYS A 529 -3.98 7.10 19.26
C LYS A 529 -2.48 7.18 19.55
N PRO A 530 -1.81 6.08 19.95
CA PRO A 530 -0.38 6.09 20.27
C PRO A 530 0.53 6.66 19.17
N ASN A 531 0.21 6.46 17.88
CA ASN A 531 1.00 7.02 16.77
C ASN A 531 0.99 8.55 16.70
N ASN A 532 -0.06 9.20 17.21
CA ASN A 532 -0.22 10.66 17.20
C ASN A 532 0.26 11.30 18.52
N ILE A 533 0.74 10.48 19.46
CA ILE A 533 1.26 10.92 20.77
C ILE A 533 2.79 10.87 20.69
N MET A 534 3.40 12.04 20.55
CA MET A 534 4.86 12.19 20.46
C MET A 534 5.49 12.40 21.83
N LEU A 535 6.74 11.97 21.99
CA LEU A 535 7.47 12.03 23.25
C LEU A 535 8.83 12.69 23.03
N ASP A 536 9.17 13.70 23.83
CA ASP A 536 10.52 14.28 23.81
C ASP A 536 11.52 13.39 24.58
N ARG A 537 12.78 13.85 24.72
CA ARG A 537 13.84 13.06 25.35
C ARG A 537 13.59 12.81 26.83
N GLU A 538 12.85 13.71 27.46
CA GLU A 538 12.44 13.66 28.84
C GLU A 538 11.08 12.93 29.01
N LEU A 539 10.56 12.30 27.95
CA LEU A 539 9.27 11.60 27.92
C LEU A 539 8.08 12.50 28.28
N ASN A 540 8.15 13.79 27.94
CA ASN A 540 6.97 14.67 28.01
C ASN A 540 6.09 14.46 26.77
N THR A 541 4.79 14.32 27.02
CA THR A 541 3.77 14.07 26.00
C THR A 541 3.47 15.29 25.14
N LYS A 542 3.39 15.11 23.83
CA LYS A 542 2.88 16.08 22.86
C LYS A 542 1.92 15.42 21.87
N LEU A 543 0.65 15.82 21.91
CA LEU A 543 -0.37 15.35 20.96
C LEU A 543 -0.24 16.13 19.63
N GLY A 544 -0.21 15.41 18.52
CA GLY A 544 -0.14 15.95 17.16
C GLY A 544 -1.19 15.36 16.23
N ASP A 545 -1.12 15.73 14.94
CA ASP A 545 -2.03 15.34 13.85
C ASP A 545 -3.48 15.83 14.02
N PHE A 546 -3.70 17.08 13.63
CA PHE A 546 -5.01 17.77 13.74
C PHE A 546 -5.81 17.72 12.42
N GLY A 547 -5.46 16.85 11.47
CA GLY A 547 -6.13 16.77 10.17
C GLY A 547 -7.64 16.46 10.26
N LEU A 548 -8.05 15.71 11.29
CA LEU A 548 -9.45 15.36 11.56
C LEU A 548 -10.13 16.27 12.60
N ALA A 549 -9.41 17.27 13.11
CA ALA A 549 -9.90 18.10 14.21
C ALA A 549 -11.06 19.01 13.76
N ARG A 550 -11.90 19.43 14.71
CA ARG A 550 -13.04 20.31 14.46
C ARG A 550 -13.21 21.31 15.59
N LEU A 551 -13.58 22.54 15.25
CA LEU A 551 -13.99 23.56 16.20
C LEU A 551 -15.52 23.46 16.40
N VAL A 552 -15.95 23.18 17.62
CA VAL A 552 -17.37 23.00 17.98
C VAL A 552 -17.80 24.14 18.88
N SER A 553 -18.97 24.74 18.61
CA SER A 553 -19.55 25.79 19.46
C SER A 553 -20.51 25.18 20.48
N GLN A 554 -20.51 25.67 21.71
CA GLN A 554 -21.48 25.23 22.71
C GLN A 554 -22.91 25.59 22.27
N GLY A 555 -23.83 24.61 22.29
CA GLY A 555 -25.24 24.80 21.95
C GLY A 555 -25.62 24.59 20.48
N THR A 556 -24.66 24.51 19.55
CA THR A 556 -24.93 24.05 18.18
C THR A 556 -24.86 22.53 18.16
N GLY A 557 -25.98 21.84 17.87
CA GLY A 557 -26.04 20.38 17.82
C GLY A 557 -24.93 19.76 16.96
N HIS A 558 -24.49 18.55 17.31
CA HIS A 558 -23.31 17.89 16.73
C HIS A 558 -23.34 17.93 15.19
N GLN A 559 -22.29 18.48 14.58
CA GLN A 559 -22.13 18.50 13.13
C GLN A 559 -21.92 17.07 12.62
N THR A 560 -22.72 16.66 11.64
CA THR A 560 -22.57 15.39 10.93
C THR A 560 -21.31 15.44 10.06
N THR A 561 -20.47 14.42 10.16
CA THR A 561 -19.40 14.17 9.18
C THR A 561 -19.98 13.28 8.08
N GLU A 562 -19.84 13.68 6.82
CA GLU A 562 -20.31 12.91 5.65
C GLU A 562 -19.65 11.51 5.55
N VAL A 563 -18.48 11.32 6.17
CA VAL A 563 -17.73 10.04 6.18
C VAL A 563 -17.20 9.74 7.58
N PRO A 564 -17.46 8.55 8.16
CA PRO A 564 -16.83 8.11 9.40
C PRO A 564 -15.34 7.88 9.16
N MET A 565 -14.49 8.77 9.66
CA MET A 565 -13.02 8.66 9.56
C MET A 565 -12.41 8.32 10.93
N GLY A 566 -11.17 7.86 10.99
CA GLY A 566 -10.45 7.61 12.26
C GLY A 566 -9.81 6.22 12.28
N THR A 567 -9.03 5.95 13.33
CA THR A 567 -8.27 4.70 13.42
C THR A 567 -9.07 3.58 14.09
N GLU A 568 -9.25 2.46 13.37
CA GLU A 568 -9.91 1.26 13.90
C GLU A 568 -9.30 0.82 15.24
N GLY A 569 -10.16 0.52 16.21
CA GLY A 569 -9.81 0.18 17.59
C GLY A 569 -9.88 1.37 18.57
N TYR A 570 -9.74 2.60 18.09
CA TYR A 570 -9.82 3.83 18.92
C TYR A 570 -11.09 4.64 18.66
N VAL A 571 -11.74 4.43 17.52
CA VAL A 571 -13.00 5.06 17.17
C VAL A 571 -14.12 4.50 18.03
N GLU A 572 -14.89 5.39 18.68
CA GLU A 572 -16.05 4.98 19.48
C GLU A 572 -17.09 4.23 18.62
N PRO A 573 -17.75 3.19 19.16
CA PRO A 573 -18.73 2.40 18.41
C PRO A 573 -19.87 3.26 17.84
N GLU A 574 -20.42 4.18 18.64
CA GLU A 574 -21.60 4.96 18.25
C GLU A 574 -21.33 6.00 17.15
N PHE A 575 -20.06 6.34 16.92
CA PHE A 575 -19.69 7.22 15.80
C PHE A 575 -19.88 6.51 14.46
N ARG A 576 -19.66 5.19 14.40
CA ARG A 576 -19.85 4.41 13.18
C ARG A 576 -21.31 4.45 12.73
N ASP A 577 -22.23 4.46 13.69
CA ASP A 577 -23.67 4.45 13.42
C ASP A 577 -24.23 5.86 13.18
N THR A 578 -23.73 6.86 13.92
CA THR A 578 -24.32 8.21 13.91
C THR A 578 -23.62 9.18 12.97
N GLY A 579 -22.36 8.92 12.59
CA GLY A 579 -21.53 9.85 11.81
C GLY A 579 -21.29 11.20 12.50
N ARG A 580 -21.46 11.30 13.82
CA ARG A 580 -21.37 12.57 14.58
C ARG A 580 -20.27 12.49 15.61
N ARG A 581 -19.24 13.34 15.56
CA ARG A 581 -18.19 13.41 16.61
C ARG A 581 -18.52 14.47 17.66
N CYS A 582 -18.07 14.22 18.88
CA CYS A 582 -18.14 15.15 20.00
C CYS A 582 -16.90 15.01 20.90
N GLU A 583 -16.81 15.82 21.95
CA GLU A 583 -15.80 15.70 23.01
C GLU A 583 -15.78 14.29 23.64
N GLY A 584 -16.95 13.64 23.74
CA GLY A 584 -17.06 12.26 24.20
C GLY A 584 -16.38 11.23 23.29
N SER A 585 -16.20 11.54 21.99
CA SER A 585 -15.43 10.70 21.05
C SER A 585 -13.95 10.66 21.42
N ASP A 586 -13.41 11.83 21.76
CA ASP A 586 -12.02 11.99 22.19
C ASP A 586 -11.80 11.32 23.55
N VAL A 587 -12.77 11.44 24.47
CA VAL A 587 -12.71 10.77 25.78
C VAL A 587 -12.69 9.24 25.62
N TYR A 588 -13.48 8.69 24.69
CA TYR A 588 -13.43 7.25 24.40
C TYR A 588 -12.05 6.82 23.92
N SER A 589 -11.50 7.55 22.94
CA SER A 589 -10.18 7.26 22.36
C SER A 589 -9.09 7.36 23.43
N PHE A 590 -9.16 8.35 24.32
CA PHE A 590 -8.32 8.49 25.50
C PHE A 590 -8.41 7.26 26.41
N GLY A 591 -9.63 6.79 26.70
CA GLY A 591 -9.84 5.58 27.50
C GLY A 591 -9.18 4.35 26.92
N ILE A 592 -9.28 4.12 25.60
CA ILE A 592 -8.58 3.02 24.93
C ILE A 592 -7.05 3.14 25.09
N VAL A 593 -6.49 4.34 24.94
CA VAL A 593 -5.06 4.57 25.18
C VAL A 593 -4.67 4.27 26.63
N LEU A 594 -5.50 4.60 27.62
CA LEU A 594 -5.25 4.24 29.03
C LEU A 594 -5.18 2.72 29.22
N LEU A 595 -6.13 1.99 28.66
CA LEU A 595 -6.16 0.52 28.74
C LEU A 595 -4.93 -0.09 28.07
N GLU A 596 -4.57 0.38 26.88
CA GLU A 596 -3.37 -0.06 26.16
C GLU A 596 -2.08 0.24 26.94
N MET A 597 -2.00 1.40 27.60
CA MET A 597 -0.84 1.79 28.42
C MET A 597 -0.61 0.87 29.61
N VAL A 598 -1.67 0.34 30.23
CA VAL A 598 -1.52 -0.57 31.38
C VAL A 598 -1.35 -2.02 30.92
N THR A 599 -2.12 -2.44 29.91
CA THR A 599 -2.15 -3.83 29.44
C THR A 599 -0.99 -4.19 28.52
N GLY A 600 -0.38 -3.22 27.84
CA GLY A 600 0.61 -3.45 26.78
C GLY A 600 0.04 -4.11 25.52
N HIS A 601 -1.29 -4.28 25.41
CA HIS A 601 -1.93 -4.91 24.26
C HIS A 601 -2.57 -3.85 23.36
N THR A 602 -2.48 -4.06 22.04
CA THR A 602 -3.17 -3.20 21.07
C THR A 602 -4.66 -3.58 20.94
N PRO A 603 -5.58 -2.61 20.79
CA PRO A 603 -7.01 -2.87 20.62
C PRO A 603 -7.36 -3.65 19.34
N ARG A 604 -6.41 -3.82 18.40
CA ARG A 604 -6.57 -4.65 17.19
C ARG A 604 -6.43 -6.14 17.44
N VAL A 605 -5.68 -6.52 18.48
CA VAL A 605 -5.41 -7.93 18.82
C VAL A 605 -6.32 -8.39 19.94
N VAL A 606 -6.55 -7.52 20.93
CA VAL A 606 -7.38 -7.81 22.09
C VAL A 606 -8.52 -6.79 22.18
N PRO A 607 -9.79 -7.20 22.37
CA PRO A 607 -10.89 -6.29 22.66
C PRO A 607 -10.72 -5.73 24.09
N LEU A 608 -9.85 -4.72 24.23
CA LEU A 608 -9.37 -4.22 25.53
C LEU A 608 -10.51 -3.88 26.50
N HIS A 609 -11.53 -3.18 26.02
CA HIS A 609 -12.68 -2.81 26.86
C HIS A 609 -13.35 -4.04 27.48
N ASP A 610 -13.69 -5.04 26.67
CA ASP A 610 -14.47 -6.19 27.11
C ASP A 610 -13.66 -7.08 28.05
N TRP A 611 -12.37 -7.27 27.74
CA TRP A 611 -11.46 -8.07 28.56
C TRP A 611 -11.20 -7.40 29.93
N VAL A 612 -10.86 -6.11 29.95
CA VAL A 612 -10.61 -5.40 31.21
C VAL A 612 -11.90 -5.26 32.03
N CYS A 613 -13.06 -5.09 31.39
CA CYS A 613 -14.32 -5.05 32.12
C CYS A 613 -14.67 -6.40 32.77
N ALA A 614 -14.39 -7.53 32.11
CA ALA A 614 -14.58 -8.85 32.70
C ALA A 614 -13.74 -9.03 33.98
N LEU A 615 -12.50 -8.53 33.99
CA LEU A 615 -11.63 -8.53 35.16
C LEU A 615 -12.14 -7.58 36.26
N TYR A 616 -12.62 -6.39 35.88
CA TYR A 616 -13.24 -5.45 36.82
C TYR A 616 -14.47 -6.05 37.51
N ALA A 617 -15.35 -6.74 36.78
CA ALA A 617 -16.52 -7.40 37.33
C ALA A 617 -16.19 -8.51 38.35
N GLN A 618 -14.97 -9.06 38.27
CA GLN A 618 -14.43 -10.06 39.21
C GLN A 618 -13.61 -9.44 40.35
N ASN A 619 -13.54 -8.11 40.44
CA ASN A 619 -12.68 -7.37 41.38
C ASN A 619 -11.18 -7.71 41.21
N ARG A 620 -10.77 -7.94 39.96
CA ARG A 620 -9.43 -8.36 39.54
C ARG A 620 -8.84 -7.44 38.46
N VAL A 621 -9.28 -6.18 38.41
CA VAL A 621 -8.93 -5.28 37.30
C VAL A 621 -7.42 -5.11 37.10
N VAL A 622 -6.64 -5.08 38.20
CA VAL A 622 -5.17 -4.96 38.17
C VAL A 622 -4.49 -6.15 37.48
N ASP A 623 -5.14 -7.31 37.38
CA ASP A 623 -4.62 -8.46 36.63
C ASP A 623 -4.49 -8.20 35.14
N ALA A 624 -5.12 -7.13 34.62
CA ALA A 624 -4.95 -6.70 33.26
C ALA A 624 -3.57 -6.07 32.99
N ALA A 625 -2.85 -5.63 34.03
CA ALA A 625 -1.55 -5.00 33.88
C ALA A 625 -0.52 -5.97 33.31
N ALA A 626 0.28 -5.49 32.35
CA ALA A 626 1.36 -6.29 31.78
C ALA A 626 2.33 -6.74 32.88
N GLU A 627 2.71 -8.01 32.89
CA GLU A 627 3.56 -8.60 33.94
C GLU A 627 4.85 -7.81 34.17
N ALA A 628 5.46 -7.31 33.08
CA ALA A 628 6.68 -6.52 33.14
C ALA A 628 6.53 -5.14 33.84
N LEU A 629 5.30 -4.67 34.09
CA LEU A 629 5.03 -3.44 34.84
C LEU A 629 4.75 -3.70 36.30
N ARG A 630 4.36 -4.91 36.68
CA ARG A 630 4.00 -5.25 38.06
C ARG A 630 5.27 -5.19 38.89
N SER A 631 5.40 -4.13 39.68
CA SER A 631 6.49 -3.95 40.64
C SER A 631 6.07 -4.54 41.99
N SER A 632 7.00 -4.62 42.94
CA SER A 632 6.67 -4.99 44.33
C SER A 632 6.02 -3.84 45.13
N GLU A 633 5.82 -2.67 44.53
CA GLU A 633 5.34 -1.47 45.21
C GLU A 633 3.82 -1.33 45.12
N ALA A 634 3.13 -1.40 46.27
CA ALA A 634 1.66 -1.32 46.33
C ALA A 634 1.08 0.03 45.84
N SER A 635 1.89 1.08 45.70
CA SER A 635 1.47 2.37 45.17
C SER A 635 1.25 2.32 43.65
N ASP A 636 2.07 1.56 42.92
CA ASP A 636 1.95 1.39 41.48
C ASP A 636 0.66 0.66 41.13
N ASP A 637 0.32 -0.40 41.86
CA ASP A 637 -0.94 -1.16 41.68
C ASP A 637 -2.18 -0.28 41.85
N ARG A 638 -2.19 0.63 42.84
CA ARG A 638 -3.31 1.57 43.05
C ARG A 638 -3.41 2.57 41.91
N GLN A 639 -2.29 3.04 41.38
CA GLN A 639 -2.30 3.93 40.21
C GLN A 639 -2.75 3.18 38.94
N MET A 640 -2.32 1.93 38.75
CA MET A 640 -2.76 1.08 37.63
C MET A 640 -4.25 0.80 37.71
N GLU A 641 -4.77 0.41 38.87
CA GLU A 641 -6.20 0.24 39.12
C GLU A 641 -6.96 1.50 38.71
N ARG A 642 -6.52 2.66 39.18
CA ARG A 642 -7.13 3.95 38.88
C ARG A 642 -7.13 4.24 37.38
N VAL A 643 -6.02 4.01 36.69
CA VAL A 643 -5.92 4.20 35.23
C VAL A 643 -6.86 3.25 34.49
N LEU A 644 -6.93 1.97 34.88
CA LEU A 644 -7.81 0.98 34.26
C LEU A 644 -9.28 1.31 34.47
N VAL A 645 -9.68 1.67 35.69
CA VAL A 645 -11.06 2.03 36.03
C VAL A 645 -11.50 3.32 35.34
N VAL A 646 -10.64 4.34 35.29
CA VAL A 646 -10.90 5.56 34.50
C VAL A 646 -10.97 5.23 33.01
N GLY A 647 -10.08 4.37 32.50
CA GLY A 647 -10.10 3.87 31.13
C GLY A 647 -11.45 3.24 30.77
N LEU A 648 -11.94 2.33 31.61
CA LEU A 648 -13.26 1.71 31.47
C LEU A 648 -14.40 2.73 31.50
N GLN A 649 -14.34 3.71 32.41
CA GLN A 649 -15.34 4.78 32.49
C GLN A 649 -15.38 5.62 31.20
N CYS A 650 -14.21 5.95 30.66
CA CYS A 650 -14.04 6.69 29.41
C CYS A 650 -14.57 5.92 28.20
N THR A 651 -14.51 4.60 28.21
CA THR A 651 -14.98 3.73 27.12
C THR A 651 -16.45 3.32 27.21
N GLN A 652 -17.22 3.80 28.19
CA GLN A 652 -18.65 3.51 28.30
C GLN A 652 -19.47 4.07 27.13
N VAL A 653 -20.75 3.71 27.08
CA VAL A 653 -21.69 4.29 26.11
C VAL A 653 -21.80 5.81 26.25
N ARG A 654 -22.10 6.49 25.14
CA ARG A 654 -22.33 7.95 25.12
C ARG A 654 -23.31 8.38 26.22
N GLY A 655 -22.98 9.50 26.87
CA GLY A 655 -23.74 10.06 27.99
C GLY A 655 -23.34 9.52 29.37
N LYS A 656 -22.64 8.38 29.46
CA LYS A 656 -22.07 7.89 30.72
C LYS A 656 -20.57 8.17 30.89
N ARG A 657 -19.90 8.58 29.80
CA ARG A 657 -18.48 8.96 29.83
C ARG A 657 -18.29 10.24 30.66
N PRO A 658 -17.20 10.33 31.44
CA PRO A 658 -16.88 11.55 32.17
C PRO A 658 -16.44 12.65 31.21
N ALA A 659 -16.57 13.91 31.62
CA ALA A 659 -15.81 14.97 31.00
C ALA A 659 -14.31 14.73 31.25
N ILE A 660 -13.44 15.13 30.32
CA ILE A 660 -11.99 14.92 30.49
C ILE A 660 -11.44 15.56 31.77
N ALA A 661 -12.00 16.70 32.20
CA ALA A 661 -11.63 17.34 33.46
C ALA A 661 -11.91 16.44 34.68
N GLU A 662 -13.01 15.69 34.67
CA GLU A 662 -13.35 14.76 35.75
C GLU A 662 -12.49 13.51 35.72
N ALA A 663 -12.24 12.94 34.54
CA ALA A 663 -11.29 11.84 34.38
C ALA A 663 -9.90 12.24 34.89
N MET A 664 -9.44 13.44 34.56
CA MET A 664 -8.16 13.98 35.03
C MET A 664 -8.13 14.25 36.52
N ARG A 665 -9.23 14.70 37.13
CA ARG A 665 -9.33 14.87 38.59
C ARG A 665 -9.11 13.53 39.31
N VAL A 666 -9.71 12.46 38.80
CA VAL A 666 -9.53 11.11 39.35
C VAL A 666 -8.09 10.63 39.13
N LEU A 667 -7.49 10.88 37.96
CA LEU A 667 -6.11 10.48 37.68
C LEU A 667 -5.08 11.26 38.49
N GLU A 668 -5.22 12.58 38.66
CA GLU A 668 -4.20 13.46 39.29
C GLU A 668 -4.21 13.43 40.83
N HIS A 669 -5.29 12.96 41.46
CA HIS A 669 -5.45 12.99 42.91
C HIS A 669 -5.67 11.58 43.48
N GLU A 670 -4.73 11.10 44.30
CA GLU A 670 -4.81 9.78 44.94
C GLU A 670 -6.04 9.64 45.85
N ASP A 671 -6.46 10.74 46.47
CA ASP A 671 -7.60 10.80 47.40
C ASP A 671 -8.96 10.76 46.67
N ALA A 672 -8.97 10.95 45.34
CA ALA A 672 -10.20 10.94 44.57
C ALA A 672 -10.81 9.54 44.54
N GLN A 673 -12.09 9.43 44.90
CA GLN A 673 -12.85 8.18 44.81
C GLN A 673 -12.90 7.69 43.35
N LEU A 674 -12.67 6.38 43.18
CA LEU A 674 -12.84 5.72 41.89
C LEU A 674 -14.32 5.68 41.49
N PRO A 675 -14.64 5.88 40.21
CA PRO A 675 -16.01 5.77 39.74
C PRO A 675 -16.51 4.33 39.91
N VAL A 676 -17.71 4.18 40.45
CA VAL A 676 -18.40 2.88 40.49
C VAL A 676 -19.02 2.64 39.12
N LEU A 677 -18.49 1.67 38.39
CA LEU A 677 -19.00 1.33 37.07
C LEU A 677 -20.12 0.30 37.24
N SER A 678 -21.28 0.54 36.61
CA SER A 678 -22.29 -0.52 36.50
C SER A 678 -21.65 -1.74 35.83
N PRO A 679 -22.00 -2.98 36.24
CA PRO A 679 -21.54 -4.17 35.54
C PRO A 679 -21.78 -3.99 34.05
N CYS A 680 -20.72 -4.14 33.25
CA CYS A 680 -20.84 -4.04 31.81
C CYS A 680 -21.98 -4.96 31.38
N HIS A 681 -22.90 -4.47 30.57
CA HIS A 681 -23.93 -5.32 29.98
C HIS A 681 -23.28 -6.20 28.89
N CYS A 682 -22.33 -7.04 29.28
CA CYS A 682 -21.81 -8.13 28.46
C CYS A 682 -22.79 -9.31 28.52
N HIS A 683 -24.07 -9.07 28.25
CA HIS A 683 -25.12 -10.10 28.15
C HIS A 683 -25.95 -9.86 26.89
N ARG A 684 -25.46 -10.32 25.74
CA ARG A 684 -26.38 -10.64 24.63
C ARG A 684 -25.94 -11.69 23.60
N ALA A 685 -24.89 -12.48 23.83
CA ALA A 685 -24.52 -13.54 22.88
C ALA A 685 -24.33 -14.96 23.47
N ALA A 686 -24.24 -15.14 24.79
CA ALA A 686 -23.93 -16.45 25.37
C ALA A 686 -25.10 -17.19 26.04
N ALA A 687 -26.23 -16.53 26.33
CA ALA A 687 -27.30 -17.13 27.13
C ALA A 687 -28.64 -17.39 26.38
N ALA A 688 -28.71 -17.09 25.08
CA ALA A 688 -29.92 -17.33 24.27
C ALA A 688 -29.81 -18.52 23.29
N ALA A 689 -28.72 -19.29 23.35
CA ALA A 689 -28.54 -20.54 22.61
C ALA A 689 -28.76 -21.76 23.53
N GLY A 690 -29.78 -21.69 24.38
CA GLY A 690 -30.36 -22.89 24.98
C GLY A 690 -31.49 -23.37 24.08
N LEU A 691 -31.16 -24.10 23.01
CA LEU A 691 -31.98 -25.13 22.34
C LEU A 691 -31.33 -25.54 20.99
N GLY A 692 -30.87 -26.79 20.92
CA GLY A 692 -30.75 -27.57 19.68
C GLY A 692 -29.46 -27.37 18.89
N GLY A 693 -28.70 -28.46 18.72
CA GLY A 693 -27.36 -28.45 18.13
C GLY A 693 -27.28 -27.97 16.69
N LEU A 694 -26.14 -27.35 16.36
CA LEU A 694 -25.38 -27.38 15.11
C LEU A 694 -24.06 -26.59 15.35
N GLY A 695 -22.96 -27.10 14.79
CA GLY A 695 -21.54 -26.74 14.97
C GLY A 695 -21.17 -25.36 15.53
N GLU A 696 -20.41 -25.36 16.64
CA GLU A 696 -19.84 -24.17 17.28
C GLU A 696 -18.62 -23.61 16.52
N SER A 697 -18.50 -22.27 16.44
CA SER A 697 -17.44 -21.56 15.72
C SER A 697 -16.16 -21.32 16.55
N PRO A 698 -14.98 -21.10 15.92
CA PRO A 698 -13.72 -20.84 16.64
C PRO A 698 -13.70 -19.57 17.49
N ARG A 699 -14.53 -18.56 17.17
CA ARG A 699 -14.61 -17.29 17.94
C ARG A 699 -15.16 -17.46 19.36
N GLN A 700 -15.95 -18.50 19.61
CA GLN A 700 -16.44 -18.82 20.97
C GLN A 700 -15.38 -19.51 21.83
N ARG A 701 -14.35 -20.10 21.23
CA ARG A 701 -13.27 -20.80 21.97
C ARG A 701 -12.30 -19.84 22.66
N LEU A 702 -12.03 -18.64 22.12
CA LEU A 702 -11.12 -17.69 22.77
C LEU A 702 -11.72 -17.07 24.05
N CYS A 703 -13.03 -16.81 24.06
CA CYS A 703 -13.73 -16.33 25.27
C CYS A 703 -13.83 -17.41 26.36
N THR A 704 -13.85 -18.70 25.99
CA THR A 704 -13.82 -19.81 26.96
C THR A 704 -12.40 -20.18 27.40
N ALA A 705 -11.40 -20.09 26.52
CA ALA A 705 -10.00 -20.43 26.82
C ALA A 705 -9.29 -19.40 27.72
N ALA A 706 -9.60 -18.10 27.57
CA ALA A 706 -9.08 -17.05 28.46
C ALA A 706 -9.69 -17.10 29.87
N VAL A 707 -10.87 -17.70 30.02
CA VAL A 707 -11.55 -17.89 31.32
C VAL A 707 -11.08 -19.19 32.00
N ALA A 708 -10.74 -20.22 31.23
CA ALA A 708 -10.37 -21.54 31.77
C ALA A 708 -9.00 -21.61 32.46
N THR A 709 -8.08 -20.69 32.16
CA THR A 709 -6.68 -20.75 32.67
C THR A 709 -6.47 -20.10 34.05
N ALA A 710 -7.50 -19.50 34.65
CA ALA A 710 -7.40 -18.83 35.96
C ALA A 710 -8.26 -19.45 37.07
N GLY A 711 -8.81 -20.65 36.86
CA GLY A 711 -9.86 -21.23 37.69
C GLY A 711 -9.59 -22.65 38.20
N GLU A 712 -8.36 -22.96 38.62
CA GLU A 712 -8.08 -24.21 39.35
C GLU A 712 -7.21 -23.93 40.57
N GLN A 713 -7.81 -23.30 41.59
CA GLN A 713 -7.48 -23.52 43.01
C GLN A 713 -8.46 -22.72 43.88
N ALA A 714 -9.47 -23.41 44.43
CA ALA A 714 -9.88 -23.35 45.84
C ALA A 714 -11.36 -23.75 46.06
N TYR A 715 -11.50 -24.90 46.70
CA TYR A 715 -12.43 -25.26 47.77
C TYR A 715 -13.96 -25.20 47.60
N SER A 716 -14.50 -26.42 47.56
CA SER A 716 -15.81 -26.87 48.03
C SER A 716 -16.13 -26.43 49.47
N SER A 717 -17.35 -25.91 49.71
CA SER A 717 -18.32 -26.55 50.60
C SER A 717 -19.64 -25.75 50.72
N THR A 718 -20.73 -26.38 50.30
CA THR A 718 -22.12 -26.38 50.85
C THR A 718 -22.70 -25.14 51.52
N VAL A 719 -23.81 -24.62 50.98
CA VAL A 719 -24.93 -24.09 51.78
C VAL A 719 -26.28 -24.52 51.17
N ALA A 720 -27.16 -24.95 52.07
CA ALA A 720 -28.49 -25.50 51.85
C ALA A 720 -29.56 -24.48 51.41
N THR A 721 -30.61 -25.04 50.83
CA THR A 721 -31.89 -24.47 50.43
C THR A 721 -32.67 -23.76 51.53
N ALA A 722 -33.32 -22.63 51.20
CA ALA A 722 -34.63 -22.26 51.77
C ALA A 722 -35.39 -21.34 50.79
N ALA A 723 -36.71 -21.55 50.73
CA ALA A 723 -37.66 -21.04 49.76
C ALA A 723 -38.53 -19.88 50.29
N ALA A 724 -39.30 -19.28 49.37
CA ALA A 724 -40.57 -18.56 49.56
C ALA A 724 -40.50 -17.18 50.26
N SER A 725 -41.31 -16.15 49.99
CA SER A 725 -42.46 -15.94 49.09
C SER A 725 -42.90 -14.46 49.15
N SER A 726 -43.45 -13.97 48.03
CA SER A 726 -44.66 -13.12 47.89
C SER A 726 -44.79 -11.71 48.51
N ASN A 727 -45.23 -10.81 47.61
CA ASN A 727 -46.27 -9.77 47.73
C ASN A 727 -45.99 -8.49 48.52
N ALA A 728 -45.96 -7.35 47.83
CA ALA A 728 -47.11 -6.43 47.67
C ALA A 728 -46.65 -5.03 47.21
N ASN A 729 -47.42 -4.43 46.29
CA ASN A 729 -47.42 -3.03 45.83
C ASN A 729 -48.83 -2.46 46.20
N PRO A 730 -49.23 -1.19 45.94
CA PRO A 730 -48.50 0.05 45.58
C PRO A 730 -49.04 1.33 46.30
N SER A 731 -48.38 2.49 46.10
CA SER A 731 -48.98 3.85 45.92
C SER A 731 -47.85 4.91 45.93
N SER A 732 -47.55 5.54 44.77
CA SER A 732 -47.99 6.89 44.30
C SER A 732 -47.08 8.01 44.88
N THR A 733 -46.56 9.03 44.17
CA THR A 733 -46.88 9.71 42.90
C THR A 733 -45.67 10.50 42.33
N ASN A 734 -45.62 10.57 40.99
CA ASN A 734 -45.25 11.68 40.07
C ASN A 734 -43.90 12.42 40.13
N SER A 735 -43.13 12.39 39.03
CA SER A 735 -43.33 13.32 37.89
C SER A 735 -42.63 12.83 36.61
N ALA A 736 -43.28 13.05 35.47
CA ALA A 736 -42.94 12.52 34.16
C ALA A 736 -42.40 13.63 33.24
N CYS A 737 -41.49 13.27 32.32
CA CYS A 737 -41.31 13.96 31.04
C CYS A 737 -41.12 12.92 29.94
N SER A 738 -41.88 13.16 28.86
CA SER A 738 -42.30 12.19 27.85
C SER A 738 -41.26 11.95 26.76
N TYR A 739 -41.18 10.70 26.27
CA TYR A 739 -40.50 10.34 25.03
C TYR A 739 -41.53 10.22 23.90
N THR A 740 -41.31 10.95 22.81
CA THR A 740 -42.04 10.81 21.55
C THR A 740 -41.33 9.79 20.66
N THR A 741 -42.01 8.70 20.33
CA THR A 741 -41.60 7.68 19.36
C THR A 741 -41.88 8.15 17.93
N CYS A 742 -40.87 8.09 17.05
CA CYS A 742 -41.06 8.24 15.61
C CYS A 742 -41.01 6.86 14.93
N SER A 743 -42.13 6.49 14.32
CA SER A 743 -42.36 5.27 13.55
C SER A 743 -41.65 5.35 12.19
N VAL A 744 -40.93 4.29 11.79
CA VAL A 744 -40.44 4.11 10.42
C VAL A 744 -41.34 3.09 9.72
N GLY A 745 -42.03 3.55 8.67
CA GLY A 745 -42.91 2.75 7.84
C GLY A 745 -42.14 1.80 6.92
N ALA A 746 -42.53 0.53 6.93
CA ALA A 746 -42.09 -0.47 5.97
C ALA A 746 -42.98 -0.40 4.71
N LEU A 747 -42.37 -0.16 3.55
CA LEU A 747 -42.99 -0.31 2.24
C LEU A 747 -42.74 -1.75 1.76
N VAL A 748 -43.80 -2.55 1.77
CA VAL A 748 -43.86 -3.88 1.13
C VAL A 748 -44.61 -3.70 -0.18
N THR A 749 -43.93 -3.94 -1.31
CA THR A 749 -44.56 -4.01 -2.63
C THR A 749 -45.06 -5.44 -2.88
N THR A 750 -46.39 -5.61 -2.88
CA THR A 750 -47.07 -6.84 -3.30
C THR A 750 -47.29 -6.82 -4.82
N SER A 751 -46.77 -7.82 -5.52
CA SER A 751 -47.14 -8.17 -6.90
C SER A 751 -48.49 -8.89 -6.91
N LEU A 752 -49.38 -8.41 -7.78
CA LEU A 752 -50.75 -8.86 -8.00
C LEU A 752 -50.78 -10.20 -8.76
N GLY A 753 -51.78 -11.03 -8.45
CA GLY A 753 -52.20 -12.17 -9.25
C GLY A 753 -53.61 -11.99 -9.83
N ASN A 754 -53.91 -12.85 -10.80
CA ASN A 754 -55.19 -13.16 -11.47
C ASN A 754 -55.60 -12.33 -12.70
N SER A 755 -55.27 -12.86 -13.88
CA SER A 755 -56.19 -13.52 -14.82
C SER A 755 -55.39 -14.21 -15.92
#